data_AF-A0A450TEC2-F1
#
_entry.id   AF-A0A450TEC2-F1
#
_cell.length_a   1.000
_cell.length_b   1.000
_cell.length_c   1.000
_cell.angle_alpha   90.00
_cell.angle_beta   90.00
_cell.angle_gamma   90.00
#
_symmetry.space_group_name_H-M   'P 1'
#
loop_
_entity.id
_entity.type
_entity.pdbx_description
1 polymer ?
#
loop_
_entity_poly.entity_id
_entity_poly.type
_entity_poly.pdbx_seq_one_letter_code
_entity_poly.pdbx_strand_id
1 'polypeptide(L)'
;MHSGFSVLPGSRIYFLRLPSRNPVMTFSEIDITATETMHRLPTILIGCLLVFGLAIGALHARDRGVARVIIQDKQGQQVGLYRESHALVIGVAGYDNGWPKLPGARQDIEAVARALRENGFHVETVLDPASGQLQQAFEKFIRRHGRKPENRLLFYFAGHGHTVTPKWGGDPMGYIVPRDAPNPSQDEVGFKDLALPMQRIQEYALGIDAKHALFLFDSCFSGSLFAINRAVSEHISAKTAKPVRQFITAGTDQETVPDKSIFRRQFVAALAGEGDVNEDGYLTGAELGEFLQEKVVNYSRGSQHPQYGKIRNPHLDKGDFVFVLEKEPPLRVAGGPPSADPAMEREFWHTVQSKDSVAMYRAYLKRYPSGHFAPLAEIRIEELMGSQAGNQRPSSRQGMPGPSARDGKKKPPDPPLAPTTGKLIVRSNVSGDRVFIDGKAMGATGPDPHTLAPGEHEIRVEKEGFKTFKEKIHLVAGGEETVRARLEREVPSHDQGFRDRLRDGSQGPEMVSIRGGCFQMGSPDSEAERGSDERRHRVCVEGFALGKTEVTFAEYDRFARATGRRLPRDRGWGRGKRPVIYVSWRDATAYAEWLSGQTGKEYRLPTEAEWEYAARAGTTTPFSTGSCISTSQANYYGNVDYANCGAKGVYRGKTVPAGSLPANPWGLHEIHGNVWEWTCSLYKRNYDGSEKRCTSKGDGGKRVIRGGGWKFTPRYLRSANRDRFGSGEAISLTGFRLARAL
;
A
#
# COMPACT_ATOMS: atom_id res chain seq x y z
N MET A 1 -6.49 -72.97 -9.35
CA MET A 1 -5.63 -73.46 -8.24
C MET A 1 -5.88 -72.52 -7.06
N HIS A 2 -6.95 -72.78 -6.29
CA HIS A 2 -6.95 -73.36 -4.93
C HIS A 2 -6.24 -72.46 -3.91
N SER A 3 -6.80 -72.02 -2.77
CA SER A 3 -8.01 -72.35 -1.97
C SER A 3 -8.03 -71.35 -0.77
N GLY A 4 -9.10 -71.00 -0.06
CA GLY A 4 -10.40 -71.65 0.12
C GLY A 4 -11.45 -70.80 0.87
N PHE A 5 -12.58 -71.44 1.11
CA PHE A 5 -13.95 -70.99 1.39
C PHE A 5 -14.32 -70.76 2.87
N SER A 6 -15.47 -70.11 3.13
CA SER A 6 -16.63 -70.70 3.87
C SER A 6 -17.88 -69.78 3.91
N VAL A 7 -19.07 -70.40 4.02
CA VAL A 7 -20.42 -69.88 3.73
C VAL A 7 -21.43 -70.37 4.79
N LEU A 8 -22.24 -69.44 5.37
CA LEU A 8 -23.65 -69.47 5.92
C LEU A 8 -24.02 -70.35 7.16
N PRO A 9 -25.22 -70.23 7.83
CA PRO A 9 -26.47 -69.43 7.61
C PRO A 9 -27.18 -68.81 8.88
N GLY A 10 -28.32 -68.08 8.70
CA GLY A 10 -29.33 -67.85 9.78
C GLY A 10 -30.36 -66.70 9.59
N SER A 11 -31.66 -67.02 9.57
CA SER A 11 -32.83 -66.21 9.15
C SER A 11 -33.46 -65.26 10.20
N ARG A 12 -34.18 -64.20 9.75
CA ARG A 12 -35.59 -63.88 10.15
C ARG A 12 -36.18 -62.63 9.46
N ILE A 13 -37.45 -62.75 9.09
CA ILE A 13 -38.37 -61.78 8.47
C ILE A 13 -39.33 -61.27 9.57
N TYR A 14 -39.70 -59.99 9.56
CA TYR A 14 -41.03 -59.52 10.00
C TYR A 14 -41.54 -58.39 9.11
N PHE A 15 -42.79 -58.54 8.66
CA PHE A 15 -43.59 -57.59 7.91
C PHE A 15 -44.35 -56.63 8.83
N LEU A 16 -44.55 -55.38 8.40
CA LEU A 16 -45.74 -54.58 8.73
C LEU A 16 -46.22 -53.87 7.45
N ARG A 17 -47.53 -53.99 7.18
CA ARG A 17 -48.24 -53.70 5.93
C ARG A 17 -49.27 -52.57 6.13
N LEU A 18 -49.35 -51.70 5.11
CA LEU A 18 -50.52 -50.94 4.59
C LEU A 18 -51.06 -49.71 5.35
N PRO A 19 -51.84 -48.81 4.68
CA PRO A 19 -52.38 -48.82 3.29
C PRO A 19 -52.02 -47.57 2.43
N SER A 20 -51.76 -47.67 1.12
CA SER A 20 -52.67 -47.69 -0.07
C SER A 20 -53.35 -46.37 -0.47
N ARG A 21 -53.04 -45.87 -1.69
CA ARG A 21 -54.01 -45.50 -2.75
C ARG A 21 -53.30 -45.17 -4.09
N ASN A 22 -53.57 -45.99 -5.10
CA ASN A 22 -53.45 -45.77 -6.56
C ASN A 22 -54.72 -45.03 -7.07
N PRO A 23 -54.91 -44.56 -8.34
CA PRO A 23 -54.57 -45.21 -9.64
C PRO A 23 -54.02 -44.28 -10.77
N VAL A 24 -53.20 -44.75 -11.72
CA VAL A 24 -53.47 -45.37 -13.05
C VAL A 24 -54.29 -44.51 -14.02
N MET A 25 -53.71 -44.18 -15.20
CA MET A 25 -54.27 -44.55 -16.52
C MET A 25 -53.28 -44.33 -17.68
N THR A 26 -53.36 -45.24 -18.64
CA THR A 26 -52.55 -45.38 -19.87
C THR A 26 -53.45 -45.28 -21.11
N PHE A 27 -52.89 -44.65 -22.16
CA PHE A 27 -53.10 -44.80 -23.62
C PHE A 27 -54.47 -44.64 -24.28
N SER A 28 -54.50 -43.75 -25.30
CA SER A 28 -55.14 -43.98 -26.59
C SER A 28 -54.56 -43.04 -27.67
N GLU A 29 -54.08 -43.60 -28.78
CA GLU A 29 -53.91 -42.90 -30.07
C GLU A 29 -55.30 -42.60 -30.69
N ILE A 30 -55.39 -41.57 -31.55
CA ILE A 30 -56.06 -41.57 -32.88
C ILE A 30 -55.97 -40.16 -33.51
N ASP A 31 -55.78 -40.18 -34.82
CA ASP A 31 -55.48 -39.11 -35.77
C ASP A 31 -56.72 -38.35 -36.34
N ILE A 32 -56.48 -37.09 -36.72
CA ILE A 32 -57.03 -36.22 -37.81
C ILE A 32 -58.57 -36.13 -38.05
N THR A 33 -59.14 -34.91 -38.00
CA THR A 33 -59.72 -34.16 -39.17
C THR A 33 -60.50 -32.89 -38.77
N ALA A 34 -60.65 -32.01 -39.76
CA ALA A 34 -61.03 -30.60 -39.74
C ALA A 34 -62.53 -30.30 -39.51
N THR A 35 -62.85 -29.09 -38.98
CA THR A 35 -63.78 -28.08 -39.54
C THR A 35 -64.09 -26.98 -38.51
N GLU A 36 -63.94 -25.71 -38.94
CA GLU A 36 -64.85 -24.54 -38.76
C GLU A 36 -65.70 -24.36 -37.49
N THR A 37 -66.07 -23.17 -37.01
CA THR A 37 -65.65 -21.76 -37.09
C THR A 37 -66.42 -21.06 -35.98
N MET A 38 -65.87 -19.94 -35.52
CA MET A 38 -66.57 -18.72 -35.05
C MET A 38 -67.74 -18.83 -34.06
N HIS A 39 -67.49 -18.34 -32.83
CA HIS A 39 -68.24 -17.25 -32.14
C HIS A 39 -68.34 -17.48 -30.62
N ARG A 40 -67.24 -17.37 -29.86
CA ARG A 40 -67.26 -16.94 -28.43
C ARG A 40 -65.95 -16.26 -27.99
N LEU A 41 -65.37 -15.42 -28.84
CA LEU A 41 -64.03 -14.83 -28.62
C LEU A 41 -63.94 -13.44 -27.95
N PRO A 42 -65.01 -12.65 -27.64
CA PRO A 42 -64.77 -11.37 -26.97
C PRO A 42 -64.88 -11.39 -25.44
N THR A 43 -65.52 -12.38 -24.80
CA THR A 43 -65.76 -12.34 -23.34
C THR A 43 -64.69 -13.03 -22.50
N ILE A 44 -64.00 -14.04 -23.04
CA ILE A 44 -62.92 -14.74 -22.32
C ILE A 44 -61.60 -13.96 -22.41
N LEU A 45 -61.39 -13.20 -23.49
CA LEU A 45 -60.15 -12.43 -23.68
C LEU A 45 -60.03 -11.23 -22.73
N ILE A 46 -61.15 -10.56 -22.38
CA ILE A 46 -61.13 -9.40 -21.47
C ILE A 46 -60.95 -9.85 -20.00
N GLY A 47 -61.54 -10.99 -19.61
CA GLY A 47 -61.31 -11.58 -18.29
C GLY A 47 -59.88 -12.07 -18.09
N CYS A 48 -59.29 -12.70 -19.12
CA CYS A 48 -57.89 -13.10 -19.07
C CYS A 48 -56.93 -11.90 -19.10
N LEU A 49 -57.21 -10.82 -19.84
CA LEU A 49 -56.36 -9.62 -19.85
C LEU A 49 -56.38 -8.84 -18.53
N LEU A 50 -57.49 -8.83 -17.79
CA LEU A 50 -57.55 -8.19 -16.47
C LEU A 50 -56.83 -9.01 -15.37
N VAL A 51 -56.88 -10.34 -15.45
CA VAL A 51 -56.15 -11.22 -14.51
C VAL A 51 -54.65 -11.29 -14.86
N PHE A 52 -54.27 -11.23 -16.14
CA PHE A 52 -52.86 -11.11 -16.55
C PHE A 52 -52.29 -9.72 -16.28
N GLY A 53 -53.08 -8.66 -16.42
CA GLY A 53 -52.68 -7.28 -16.07
C GLY A 53 -52.41 -7.08 -14.58
N LEU A 54 -53.21 -7.72 -13.71
CA LEU A 54 -53.00 -7.68 -12.26
C LEU A 54 -51.87 -8.63 -11.78
N ALA A 55 -51.60 -9.72 -12.50
CA ALA A 55 -50.44 -10.58 -12.22
C ALA A 55 -49.11 -9.93 -12.69
N ILE A 56 -49.12 -9.17 -13.78
CA ILE A 56 -47.93 -8.43 -14.23
C ILE A 56 -47.69 -7.17 -13.35
N GLY A 57 -48.75 -6.55 -12.81
CA GLY A 57 -48.63 -5.46 -11.84
C GLY A 57 -48.10 -5.88 -10.46
N ALA A 58 -48.39 -7.12 -10.02
CA ALA A 58 -47.93 -7.64 -8.74
C ALA A 58 -46.56 -8.33 -8.80
N LEU A 59 -46.11 -8.83 -9.97
CA LEU A 59 -44.73 -9.29 -10.15
C LEU A 59 -43.72 -8.16 -10.43
N HIS A 60 -44.17 -6.96 -10.80
CA HIS A 60 -43.30 -5.78 -10.95
C HIS A 60 -43.21 -4.90 -9.69
N ALA A 61 -43.69 -5.39 -8.55
CA ALA A 61 -43.66 -4.66 -7.27
C ALA A 61 -42.61 -5.16 -6.26
N ARG A 62 -41.65 -6.02 -6.65
CA ARG A 62 -40.56 -6.47 -5.74
C ARG A 62 -39.13 -6.46 -6.28
N ASP A 63 -38.88 -5.96 -7.49
CA ASP A 63 -37.51 -5.76 -8.02
C ASP A 63 -37.19 -4.29 -8.36
N ARG A 64 -37.81 -3.34 -7.64
CA ARG A 64 -37.35 -1.94 -7.67
C ARG A 64 -36.12 -1.78 -6.77
N GLY A 65 -34.96 -1.89 -7.39
CA GLY A 65 -33.74 -1.22 -6.93
C GLY A 65 -32.71 -2.09 -6.21
N VAL A 66 -32.08 -3.04 -6.90
CA VAL A 66 -30.76 -3.53 -6.51
C VAL A 66 -29.87 -3.52 -7.75
N ALA A 67 -28.98 -2.53 -7.85
CA ALA A 67 -27.97 -2.49 -8.88
C ALA A 67 -26.99 -3.65 -8.64
N ARG A 68 -27.08 -4.70 -9.46
CA ARG A 68 -26.08 -5.77 -9.49
C ARG A 68 -24.75 -5.14 -9.90
N VAL A 69 -23.73 -5.30 -9.08
CA VAL A 69 -22.40 -4.77 -9.40
C VAL A 69 -21.66 -5.88 -10.13
N ILE A 70 -21.52 -5.70 -11.44
CA ILE A 70 -20.76 -6.61 -12.31
C ILE A 70 -19.32 -6.10 -12.34
N ILE A 71 -18.38 -6.96 -11.97
CA ILE A 71 -16.95 -6.69 -12.11
C ILE A 71 -16.49 -7.35 -13.39
N GLN A 72 -15.88 -6.58 -14.27
CA GLN A 72 -15.29 -7.06 -15.53
C GLN A 72 -13.77 -6.89 -15.50
N ASP A 73 -13.04 -7.79 -16.15
CA ASP A 73 -11.61 -7.58 -16.41
C ASP A 73 -11.38 -6.66 -17.61
N LYS A 74 -10.11 -6.37 -17.89
CA LYS A 74 -9.67 -5.52 -19.01
C LYS A 74 -10.05 -6.07 -20.40
N GLN A 75 -10.57 -7.30 -20.48
CA GLN A 75 -11.05 -7.94 -21.70
C GLN A 75 -12.58 -7.97 -21.77
N GLY A 76 -13.28 -7.37 -20.81
CA GLY A 76 -14.74 -7.34 -20.71
C GLY A 76 -15.37 -8.65 -20.21
N GLN A 77 -14.56 -9.61 -19.75
CA GLN A 77 -15.07 -10.86 -19.17
C GLN A 77 -15.52 -10.62 -17.74
N GLN A 78 -16.67 -11.17 -17.34
CA GLN A 78 -17.17 -11.04 -15.96
C GLN A 78 -16.30 -11.83 -14.99
N VAL A 79 -15.64 -11.13 -14.07
CA VAL A 79 -14.74 -11.69 -13.05
C VAL A 79 -15.50 -12.03 -11.76
N GLY A 80 -16.62 -11.36 -11.51
CA GLY A 80 -17.49 -11.65 -10.37
C GLY A 80 -18.69 -10.70 -10.28
N LEU A 81 -19.68 -11.10 -9.48
CA LEU A 81 -20.92 -10.36 -9.29
C LEU A 81 -21.11 -10.12 -7.78
N TYR A 82 -21.34 -8.87 -7.36
CA TYR A 82 -21.97 -8.64 -6.06
C TYR A 82 -23.47 -8.60 -6.26
N ARG A 83 -24.20 -9.41 -5.51
CA ARG A 83 -25.65 -9.38 -5.52
C ARG A 83 -26.18 -8.17 -4.78
N GLU A 84 -25.63 -7.89 -3.60
CA GLU A 84 -25.99 -6.73 -2.78
C GLU A 84 -24.74 -6.15 -2.10
N SER A 85 -24.73 -4.84 -1.89
CA SER A 85 -23.67 -4.10 -1.19
C SER A 85 -24.27 -3.41 0.03
N HIS A 86 -23.79 -3.74 1.22
CA HIS A 86 -24.33 -3.19 2.47
C HIS A 86 -23.21 -2.57 3.30
N ALA A 87 -23.47 -1.43 3.91
CA ALA A 87 -22.53 -0.78 4.81
C ALA A 87 -23.17 -0.43 6.14
N LEU A 88 -22.44 -0.69 7.23
CA LEU A 88 -22.75 -0.21 8.57
C LEU A 88 -21.78 0.92 8.91
N VAL A 89 -22.30 2.13 9.07
CA VAL A 89 -21.51 3.34 9.38
C VAL A 89 -21.87 3.80 10.79
N ILE A 90 -20.91 3.73 11.70
CA ILE A 90 -21.09 4.06 13.11
C ILE A 90 -20.25 5.28 13.45
N GLY A 91 -20.87 6.26 14.10
CA GLY A 91 -20.18 7.45 14.62
C GLY A 91 -20.45 7.63 16.10
N VAL A 92 -19.43 8.02 16.87
CA VAL A 92 -19.57 8.42 18.27
C VAL A 92 -18.95 9.81 18.43
N ALA A 93 -19.81 10.80 18.61
CA ALA A 93 -19.48 12.20 18.80
C ALA A 93 -19.71 12.66 20.25
N GLY A 94 -20.78 12.17 20.86
CA GLY A 94 -21.13 12.42 22.25
C GLY A 94 -20.55 11.32 23.14
N TYR A 95 -19.79 11.71 24.16
CA TYR A 95 -19.28 10.82 25.20
C TYR A 95 -19.74 11.29 26.57
N ASP A 96 -20.18 10.34 27.39
CA ASP A 96 -20.81 10.64 28.68
C ASP A 96 -19.80 10.59 29.84
N ASN A 97 -18.72 9.81 29.71
CA ASN A 97 -17.87 9.41 30.83
C ASN A 97 -16.37 9.69 30.61
N GLY A 98 -15.98 10.97 30.55
CA GLY A 98 -14.57 11.39 30.64
C GLY A 98 -13.75 11.34 29.34
N TRP A 99 -14.37 11.05 28.20
CA TRP A 99 -13.75 11.17 26.88
C TRP A 99 -13.99 12.54 26.25
N PRO A 100 -13.01 13.12 25.52
CA PRO A 100 -13.23 14.33 24.74
C PRO A 100 -14.36 14.13 23.71
N LYS A 101 -15.25 15.12 23.56
CA LYS A 101 -16.29 15.07 22.52
C LYS A 101 -15.68 15.22 21.13
N LEU A 102 -16.25 14.53 20.16
CA LEU A 102 -15.83 14.55 18.75
C LEU A 102 -16.98 15.04 17.85
N PRO A 103 -17.36 16.33 17.90
CA PRO A 103 -18.47 16.85 17.10
C PRO A 103 -18.28 16.63 15.59
N GLY A 104 -17.03 16.56 15.11
CA GLY A 104 -16.67 16.26 13.71
C GLY A 104 -17.10 14.86 13.27
N ALA A 105 -17.19 13.90 14.19
CA ALA A 105 -17.60 12.52 13.87
C ALA A 105 -19.02 12.45 13.27
N ARG A 106 -19.92 13.39 13.60
CA ARG A 106 -21.25 13.50 12.95
C ARG A 106 -21.15 13.88 11.47
N GLN A 107 -20.25 14.79 11.14
CA GLN A 107 -20.00 15.22 9.77
C GLN A 107 -19.27 14.13 8.98
N ASP A 108 -18.38 13.39 9.65
CA ASP A 108 -17.66 12.26 9.07
C ASP A 108 -18.63 11.16 8.61
N ILE A 109 -19.58 10.75 9.47
CA ILE A 109 -20.54 9.70 9.09
C ILE A 109 -21.45 10.11 7.94
N GLU A 110 -21.85 11.38 7.85
CA GLU A 110 -22.71 11.86 6.77
C GLU A 110 -21.99 11.84 5.42
N ALA A 111 -20.73 12.30 5.40
CA ALA A 111 -19.89 12.30 4.21
C ALA A 111 -19.58 10.87 3.73
N VAL A 112 -19.21 9.98 4.66
CA VAL A 112 -18.92 8.58 4.36
C VAL A 112 -20.17 7.83 3.89
N ALA A 113 -21.31 8.03 4.58
CA ALA A 113 -22.56 7.40 4.17
C ALA A 113 -23.01 7.88 2.78
N ARG A 114 -22.79 9.15 2.44
CA ARG A 114 -23.08 9.68 1.10
C ARG A 114 -22.20 9.02 0.05
N ALA A 115 -20.88 9.06 0.22
CA ALA A 115 -19.92 8.48 -0.71
C ALA A 115 -20.15 6.97 -0.95
N LEU A 116 -20.51 6.24 0.10
CA LEU A 116 -20.85 4.82 0.02
C LEU A 116 -22.17 4.57 -0.74
N ARG A 117 -23.21 5.39 -0.50
CA ARG A 117 -24.46 5.30 -1.29
C ARG A 117 -24.21 5.59 -2.77
N GLU A 118 -23.40 6.60 -3.06
CA GLU A 118 -22.97 6.92 -4.42
C GLU A 118 -22.19 5.76 -5.06
N ASN A 119 -21.43 4.99 -4.27
CA ASN A 119 -20.75 3.76 -4.69
C ASN A 119 -21.62 2.49 -4.61
N GLY A 120 -22.94 2.64 -4.52
CA GLY A 120 -23.92 1.55 -4.64
C GLY A 120 -24.17 0.74 -3.37
N PHE A 121 -23.83 1.26 -2.18
CA PHE A 121 -24.12 0.61 -0.91
C PHE A 121 -25.48 1.01 -0.34
N HIS A 122 -26.19 0.05 0.23
CA HIS A 122 -27.25 0.32 1.20
C HIS A 122 -26.61 0.60 2.56
N VAL A 123 -26.72 1.84 3.04
CA VAL A 123 -26.01 2.30 4.24
C VAL A 123 -26.96 2.39 5.43
N GLU A 124 -26.65 1.64 6.48
CA GLU A 124 -27.23 1.75 7.83
C GLU A 124 -26.32 2.62 8.70
N THR A 125 -26.82 3.73 9.22
CA THR A 125 -26.07 4.66 10.08
C THR A 125 -26.49 4.53 11.54
N VAL A 126 -25.53 4.48 12.47
CA VAL A 126 -25.78 4.47 13.92
C VAL A 126 -24.93 5.57 14.57
N LEU A 127 -25.58 6.48 15.29
CA LEU A 127 -24.92 7.63 15.92
C LEU A 127 -25.01 7.52 17.45
N ASP A 128 -23.88 7.80 18.11
CA ASP A 128 -23.74 7.83 19.56
C ASP A 128 -24.25 6.56 20.30
N PRO A 129 -23.99 5.33 19.79
CA PRO A 129 -24.44 4.11 20.45
C PRO A 129 -23.78 3.91 21.82
N ALA A 130 -24.59 3.50 22.80
CA ALA A 130 -24.12 2.85 24.02
C ALA A 130 -23.56 1.45 23.71
N SER A 131 -22.81 0.84 24.62
CA SER A 131 -22.11 -0.44 24.41
C SER A 131 -23.02 -1.55 23.87
N GLY A 132 -24.16 -1.78 24.54
CA GLY A 132 -25.11 -2.80 24.09
C GLY A 132 -25.74 -2.48 22.73
N GLN A 133 -25.94 -1.20 22.40
CA GLN A 133 -26.45 -0.78 21.09
C GLN A 133 -25.40 -0.97 19.99
N LEU A 134 -24.14 -0.68 20.29
CA LEU A 134 -23.01 -0.89 19.38
C LEU A 134 -22.87 -2.36 19.01
N GLN A 135 -22.86 -3.25 20.00
CA GLN A 135 -22.79 -4.70 19.76
C GLN A 135 -24.00 -5.19 18.95
N GLN A 136 -25.21 -4.78 19.34
CA GLN A 136 -26.42 -5.13 18.59
C GLN A 136 -26.41 -4.62 17.15
N ALA A 137 -25.80 -3.46 16.88
CA ALA A 137 -25.69 -2.93 15.51
C ALA A 137 -24.88 -3.88 14.62
N PHE A 138 -23.68 -4.29 15.07
CA PHE A 138 -22.85 -5.28 14.37
C PHE A 138 -23.61 -6.61 14.17
N GLU A 139 -24.16 -7.17 15.24
CA GLU A 139 -24.81 -8.49 15.19
C GLU A 139 -26.08 -8.49 14.32
N LYS A 140 -26.92 -7.45 14.42
CA LYS A 140 -28.13 -7.31 13.59
C LYS A 140 -27.75 -7.14 12.12
N PHE A 141 -26.71 -6.36 11.82
CA PHE A 141 -26.25 -6.12 10.46
C PHE A 141 -25.67 -7.39 9.83
N ILE A 142 -24.77 -8.10 10.54
CA ILE A 142 -24.19 -9.37 10.09
C ILE A 142 -25.28 -10.43 9.91
N ARG A 143 -26.25 -10.53 10.83
CA ARG A 143 -27.35 -11.48 10.70
C ARG A 143 -28.23 -11.20 9.47
N ARG A 144 -28.48 -9.93 9.16
CA ARG A 144 -29.33 -9.53 8.03
C ARG A 144 -28.63 -9.72 6.68
N HIS A 145 -27.35 -9.35 6.59
CA HIS A 145 -26.65 -9.23 5.31
C HIS A 145 -25.45 -10.16 5.14
N GLY A 146 -24.86 -10.63 6.24
CA GLY A 146 -23.62 -11.40 6.27
C GLY A 146 -23.76 -12.90 6.02
N ARG A 147 -24.97 -13.46 6.08
CA ARG A 147 -25.25 -14.87 5.78
C ARG A 147 -25.51 -15.15 4.29
N LYS A 148 -25.33 -14.14 3.44
CA LYS A 148 -25.55 -14.22 1.99
C LYS A 148 -24.18 -14.22 1.29
N PRO A 149 -23.69 -15.36 0.75
CA PRO A 149 -22.34 -15.45 0.18
C PRO A 149 -22.04 -14.42 -0.91
N GLU A 150 -23.02 -14.06 -1.76
CA GLU A 150 -22.83 -13.11 -2.87
C GLU A 150 -22.81 -11.63 -2.45
N ASN A 151 -22.91 -11.34 -1.14
CA ASN A 151 -22.88 -9.97 -0.64
C ASN A 151 -21.44 -9.47 -0.41
N ARG A 152 -21.28 -8.15 -0.42
CA ARG A 152 -20.14 -7.46 0.20
C ARG A 152 -20.59 -6.58 1.35
N LEU A 153 -19.85 -6.65 2.45
CA LEU A 153 -20.14 -5.89 3.67
C LEU A 153 -19.03 -4.88 3.96
N LEU A 154 -19.40 -3.65 4.27
CA LEU A 154 -18.47 -2.63 4.75
C LEU A 154 -18.86 -2.18 6.15
N PHE A 155 -17.89 -2.10 7.05
CA PHE A 155 -18.05 -1.57 8.39
C PHE A 155 -17.16 -0.34 8.50
N TYR A 156 -17.72 0.79 8.87
CA TYR A 156 -16.98 2.01 9.12
C TYR A 156 -17.30 2.51 10.52
N PHE A 157 -16.27 2.77 11.32
CA PHE A 157 -16.42 3.34 12.66
C PHE A 157 -15.60 4.62 12.78
N ALA A 158 -16.21 5.70 13.26
CA ALA A 158 -15.55 6.96 13.60
C ALA A 158 -15.80 7.32 15.07
N GLY A 159 -14.73 7.56 15.83
CA GLY A 159 -14.80 7.87 17.25
C GLY A 159 -13.46 7.68 17.93
N HIS A 160 -13.45 7.60 19.27
CA HIS A 160 -12.29 7.18 20.04
C HIS A 160 -12.05 5.68 19.92
N GLY A 161 -10.77 5.35 19.84
CA GLY A 161 -10.26 4.01 20.11
C GLY A 161 -9.23 4.09 21.24
N HIS A 162 -8.97 2.97 21.89
CA HIS A 162 -8.01 2.91 22.98
C HIS A 162 -7.23 1.60 22.99
N THR A 163 -6.01 1.68 23.50
CA THR A 163 -5.08 0.58 23.65
C THR A 163 -4.95 0.22 25.12
N VAL A 164 -5.17 -1.05 25.47
CA VAL A 164 -4.85 -1.55 26.82
C VAL A 164 -3.74 -2.58 26.74
N THR A 165 -2.60 -2.28 27.36
CA THR A 165 -1.47 -3.20 27.48
C THR A 165 -1.67 -4.13 28.68
N PRO A 166 -1.58 -5.46 28.52
CA PRO A 166 -1.69 -6.41 29.64
C PRO A 166 -0.61 -6.19 30.70
N LYS A 167 -1.00 -6.18 31.98
CA LYS A 167 -0.09 -5.95 33.13
C LYS A 167 0.94 -7.08 33.34
N TRP A 168 0.68 -8.28 32.83
CA TRP A 168 1.48 -9.49 33.05
C TRP A 168 2.17 -10.01 31.77
N GLY A 169 2.38 -9.12 30.78
CA GLY A 169 2.91 -9.48 29.46
C GLY A 169 1.83 -9.93 28.49
N GLY A 170 2.02 -9.63 27.20
CA GLY A 170 1.06 -9.89 26.12
C GLY A 170 0.95 -8.71 25.15
N ASP A 171 0.33 -8.94 23.99
CA ASP A 171 0.17 -7.91 22.97
C ASP A 171 -0.88 -6.85 23.40
N PRO A 172 -0.65 -5.54 23.14
CA PRO A 172 -1.60 -4.49 23.51
C PRO A 172 -2.95 -4.61 22.79
N MET A 173 -4.05 -4.77 23.52
CA MET A 173 -5.40 -4.97 22.98
C MET A 173 -6.07 -3.64 22.60
N GLY A 174 -6.52 -3.51 21.35
CA GLY A 174 -7.32 -2.37 20.90
C GLY A 174 -8.80 -2.48 21.28
N TYR A 175 -9.45 -1.36 21.56
CA TYR A 175 -10.86 -1.25 21.93
C TYR A 175 -11.55 -0.10 21.22
N ILE A 176 -12.75 -0.36 20.70
CA ILE A 176 -13.67 0.65 20.18
C ILE A 176 -14.46 1.22 21.35
N VAL A 177 -14.52 2.55 21.47
CA VAL A 177 -15.14 3.23 22.62
C VAL A 177 -16.58 3.65 22.28
N PRO A 178 -17.62 3.01 22.85
CA PRO A 178 -19.00 3.48 22.76
C PRO A 178 -19.23 4.72 23.64
N ARG A 179 -20.36 5.40 23.46
CA ARG A 179 -20.69 6.65 24.16
C ARG A 179 -20.59 6.56 25.70
N ASP A 180 -20.99 5.43 26.25
CA ASP A 180 -21.15 5.16 27.68
C ASP A 180 -19.92 4.52 28.34
N ALA A 181 -18.90 4.12 27.57
CA ALA A 181 -17.68 3.57 28.16
C ALA A 181 -16.89 4.65 28.92
N PRO A 182 -16.50 4.43 30.18
CA PRO A 182 -15.71 5.41 30.94
C PRO A 182 -14.28 5.52 30.41
N ASN A 183 -13.62 6.65 30.70
CA ASN A 183 -12.20 6.79 30.43
C ASN A 183 -11.41 5.82 31.34
N PRO A 184 -10.49 4.99 30.83
CA PRO A 184 -9.79 3.98 31.61
C PRO A 184 -8.87 4.58 32.69
N SER A 185 -8.51 5.86 32.59
CA SER A 185 -7.82 6.59 33.67
C SER A 185 -8.71 6.85 34.90
N GLN A 186 -10.03 6.80 34.72
CA GLN A 186 -11.03 7.01 35.76
C GLN A 186 -11.62 5.68 36.24
N ASP A 187 -11.94 4.78 35.32
CA ASP A 187 -12.50 3.46 35.61
C ASP A 187 -12.03 2.43 34.58
N GLU A 188 -10.91 1.77 34.88
CA GLU A 188 -10.34 0.73 34.02
C GLU A 188 -11.25 -0.51 33.91
N VAL A 189 -12.01 -0.82 34.96
CA VAL A 189 -12.87 -2.01 35.02
C VAL A 189 -14.13 -1.78 34.19
N GLY A 190 -14.86 -0.70 34.44
CA GLY A 190 -16.03 -0.32 33.65
C GLY A 190 -15.69 -0.05 32.18
N PHE A 191 -14.47 0.43 31.88
CA PHE A 191 -14.00 0.55 30.51
C PHE A 191 -13.93 -0.82 29.83
N LYS A 192 -13.33 -1.82 30.47
CA LYS A 192 -13.20 -3.18 29.93
C LYS A 192 -14.55 -3.90 29.78
N ASP A 193 -15.52 -3.58 30.64
CA ASP A 193 -16.87 -4.16 30.59
C ASP A 193 -17.71 -3.59 29.44
N LEU A 194 -17.53 -2.30 29.13
CA LEU A 194 -18.36 -1.58 28.15
C LEU A 194 -17.70 -1.37 26.79
N ALA A 195 -16.38 -1.19 26.73
CA ALA A 195 -15.68 -1.00 25.46
C ALA A 195 -15.62 -2.30 24.63
N LEU A 196 -15.70 -2.19 23.31
CA LEU A 196 -15.73 -3.36 22.43
C LEU A 196 -14.31 -3.74 22.00
N PRO A 197 -13.75 -4.87 22.46
CA PRO A 197 -12.39 -5.27 22.09
C PRO A 197 -12.32 -5.64 20.60
N MET A 198 -11.19 -5.33 19.98
CA MET A 198 -10.90 -5.67 18.59
C MET A 198 -10.91 -7.18 18.31
N GLN A 199 -10.60 -8.01 19.30
CA GLN A 199 -10.76 -9.46 19.22
C GLN A 199 -12.22 -9.87 18.91
N ARG A 200 -13.20 -9.17 19.50
CA ARG A 200 -14.62 -9.44 19.22
C ARG A 200 -15.01 -9.05 17.80
N ILE A 201 -14.40 -7.99 17.25
CA ILE A 201 -14.54 -7.64 15.83
C ILE A 201 -13.96 -8.74 14.93
N GLN A 202 -12.83 -9.34 15.32
CA GLN A 202 -12.26 -10.47 14.59
C GLN A 202 -13.20 -11.68 14.58
N GLU A 203 -13.83 -12.00 15.71
CA GLU A 203 -14.85 -13.05 15.82
C GLU A 203 -16.03 -12.77 14.88
N TYR A 204 -16.52 -11.53 14.84
CA TYR A 204 -17.55 -11.12 13.88
C TYR A 204 -17.09 -11.31 12.43
N ALA A 205 -15.87 -10.92 12.08
CA ALA A 205 -15.34 -11.07 10.73
C ALA A 205 -15.24 -12.54 10.30
N LEU A 206 -14.83 -13.44 11.20
CA LEU A 206 -14.75 -14.87 10.96
C LEU A 206 -16.13 -15.52 10.77
N GLY A 207 -17.18 -14.99 11.41
CA GLY A 207 -18.55 -15.50 11.34
C GLY A 207 -19.39 -14.96 10.17
N ILE A 208 -18.84 -14.12 9.30
CA ILE A 208 -19.52 -13.64 8.09
C ILE A 208 -19.36 -14.70 6.99
N ASP A 209 -20.46 -15.08 6.32
CA ASP A 209 -20.44 -15.97 5.14
C ASP A 209 -20.30 -15.19 3.82
N ALA A 210 -20.69 -13.91 3.82
CA ALA A 210 -20.56 -13.00 2.68
C ALA A 210 -19.12 -12.98 2.15
N LYS A 211 -18.97 -12.91 0.82
CA LYS A 211 -17.69 -13.10 0.15
C LYS A 211 -16.66 -12.12 0.67
N HIS A 212 -16.98 -10.84 0.68
CA HIS A 212 -16.05 -9.79 1.10
C HIS A 212 -16.59 -9.03 2.31
N ALA A 213 -15.73 -8.80 3.29
CA ALA A 213 -15.98 -7.86 4.36
C ALA A 213 -14.78 -6.93 4.55
N LEU A 214 -15.02 -5.63 4.56
CA LEU A 214 -14.03 -4.59 4.80
C LEU A 214 -14.39 -3.82 6.06
N PHE A 215 -13.45 -3.71 6.99
CA PHE A 215 -13.60 -2.99 8.24
C PHE A 215 -12.66 -1.77 8.26
N LEU A 216 -13.21 -0.58 8.40
CA LEU A 216 -12.47 0.68 8.47
C LEU A 216 -12.70 1.33 9.84
N PHE A 217 -11.61 1.67 10.52
CA PHE A 217 -11.65 2.33 11.82
C PHE A 217 -10.94 3.67 11.77
N ASP A 218 -11.73 4.73 11.80
CA ASP A 218 -11.29 6.10 11.98
C ASP A 218 -11.14 6.42 13.47
N SER A 219 -10.18 5.74 14.11
CA SER A 219 -9.85 5.82 15.54
C SER A 219 -8.42 5.37 15.81
N CYS A 220 -7.91 5.71 16.98
CA CYS A 220 -6.61 5.31 17.51
C CYS A 220 -6.64 3.86 17.99
N PHE A 221 -5.75 2.97 17.53
CA PHE A 221 -5.63 1.64 18.11
C PHE A 221 -4.21 1.13 18.09
N SER A 222 -3.85 0.39 19.13
CA SER A 222 -2.78 -0.57 19.05
C SER A 222 -3.19 -1.75 18.21
N GLY A 223 -2.46 -1.95 17.11
CA GLY A 223 -2.59 -3.14 16.29
C GLY A 223 -2.18 -4.41 17.05
N SER A 224 -3.05 -4.94 17.91
CA SER A 224 -3.06 -6.36 18.32
C SER A 224 -3.80 -7.23 17.31
N LEU A 225 -4.68 -6.64 16.51
CA LEU A 225 -5.38 -7.37 15.47
C LEU A 225 -4.42 -7.82 14.34
N PHE A 226 -3.19 -7.29 14.32
CA PHE A 226 -2.47 -7.10 13.08
C PHE A 226 -0.96 -7.29 13.16
N ALA A 227 -0.55 -8.55 13.28
CA ALA A 227 0.62 -9.00 12.54
C ALA A 227 0.26 -9.16 11.04
N ILE A 228 -0.29 -8.12 10.38
CA ILE A 228 -0.89 -8.25 9.04
C ILE A 228 0.16 -8.55 7.97
N ASN A 229 -0.14 -9.52 7.10
CA ASN A 229 0.44 -9.58 5.76
C ASN A 229 -0.06 -8.37 4.96
N ARG A 230 0.79 -7.36 4.70
CA ARG A 230 0.44 -6.23 3.82
C ARG A 230 -0.13 -6.79 2.51
N ALA A 231 -1.36 -6.39 2.18
CA ALA A 231 -2.00 -6.77 0.94
C ALA A 231 -1.30 -6.00 -0.20
N VAL A 232 -0.76 -6.71 -1.18
CA VAL A 232 -0.15 -6.11 -2.37
C VAL A 232 -1.27 -5.81 -3.37
N SER A 233 -1.31 -4.59 -3.91
CA SER A 233 -2.24 -4.24 -4.99
C SER A 233 -2.04 -5.19 -6.19
N GLU A 234 -3.12 -5.86 -6.60
CA GLU A 234 -3.21 -6.70 -7.80
C GLU A 234 -4.24 -6.06 -8.76
N HIS A 235 -4.01 -6.11 -10.07
CA HIS A 235 -5.09 -5.83 -11.04
C HIS A 235 -6.27 -6.77 -10.80
N ILE A 236 -7.50 -6.34 -11.12
CA ILE A 236 -8.67 -7.20 -11.05
C ILE A 236 -8.41 -8.50 -11.81
N SER A 237 -8.51 -9.60 -11.06
CA SER A 237 -8.28 -10.94 -11.55
C SER A 237 -9.28 -11.91 -10.91
N ALA A 238 -9.32 -13.14 -11.39
CA ALA A 238 -10.13 -14.20 -10.76
C ALA A 238 -9.80 -14.42 -9.27
N LYS A 239 -8.65 -13.94 -8.77
CA LYS A 239 -8.33 -13.99 -7.33
C LYS A 239 -9.10 -12.95 -6.54
N THR A 240 -9.33 -11.76 -7.08
CA THR A 240 -10.11 -10.68 -6.46
C THR A 240 -11.52 -11.16 -6.08
N ALA A 241 -12.06 -12.15 -6.80
CA ALA A 241 -13.35 -12.76 -6.53
C ALA A 241 -13.37 -13.81 -5.39
N LYS A 242 -12.25 -14.10 -4.71
CA LYS A 242 -12.19 -15.06 -3.59
C LYS A 242 -12.59 -14.42 -2.26
N PRO A 243 -13.02 -15.18 -1.24
CA PRO A 243 -13.39 -14.60 0.03
C PRO A 243 -12.26 -13.81 0.70
N VAL A 244 -12.61 -12.69 1.34
CA VAL A 244 -11.64 -11.81 2.02
C VAL A 244 -12.22 -11.13 3.27
N ARG A 245 -11.42 -11.03 4.34
CA ARG A 245 -11.64 -10.10 5.46
C ARG A 245 -10.49 -9.11 5.53
N GLN A 246 -10.80 -7.85 5.23
CA GLN A 246 -9.84 -6.75 5.19
C GLN A 246 -10.13 -5.73 6.27
N PHE A 247 -9.06 -5.09 6.73
CA PHE A 247 -9.09 -4.11 7.79
C PHE A 247 -8.19 -2.93 7.44
N ILE A 248 -8.64 -1.73 7.79
CA ILE A 248 -7.90 -0.47 7.64
C ILE A 248 -8.13 0.37 8.90
N THR A 249 -7.08 0.91 9.51
CA THR A 249 -7.15 1.82 10.67
C THR A 249 -6.51 3.17 10.35
N ALA A 250 -6.95 4.23 11.02
CA ALA A 250 -6.47 5.60 10.78
C ALA A 250 -5.14 5.96 11.46
N GLY A 251 -4.66 5.17 12.42
CA GLY A 251 -3.40 5.42 13.13
C GLY A 251 -2.90 4.22 13.95
N THR A 252 -1.75 4.39 14.59
CA THR A 252 -1.10 3.41 15.49
C THR A 252 -1.51 3.59 16.97
N ASP A 253 -0.88 2.85 17.89
CA ASP A 253 -1.22 2.79 19.31
C ASP A 253 -1.00 4.09 20.09
N GLN A 254 -0.15 4.98 19.58
CA GLN A 254 0.26 6.22 20.24
C GLN A 254 -0.26 7.48 19.53
N GLU A 255 -1.01 7.33 18.44
CA GLU A 255 -1.42 8.44 17.59
C GLU A 255 -2.87 8.83 17.86
N THR A 256 -3.08 10.11 18.20
CA THR A 256 -4.42 10.67 18.34
C THR A 256 -4.99 11.04 16.98
N VAL A 257 -6.22 10.61 16.69
CA VAL A 257 -6.95 11.01 15.48
C VAL A 257 -7.64 12.36 15.75
N PRO A 258 -7.46 13.38 14.90
CA PRO A 258 -8.08 14.68 15.10
C PRO A 258 -9.60 14.65 14.86
N ASP A 259 -10.34 15.49 15.58
CA ASP A 259 -11.81 15.65 15.42
C ASP A 259 -12.23 15.97 13.98
N LYS A 260 -11.41 16.72 13.24
CA LYS A 260 -11.54 16.88 11.79
C LYS A 260 -10.76 15.79 11.07
N SER A 261 -11.43 14.68 10.81
CA SER A 261 -10.76 13.51 10.26
C SER A 261 -10.09 13.78 8.89
N ILE A 262 -8.78 13.56 8.84
CA ILE A 262 -7.99 13.51 7.59
C ILE A 262 -8.28 12.19 6.89
N PHE A 263 -8.40 11.10 7.66
CA PHE A 263 -8.70 9.77 7.16
C PHE A 263 -10.01 9.72 6.39
N ARG A 264 -11.11 10.27 6.94
CA ARG A 264 -12.41 10.40 6.26
C ARG A 264 -12.29 11.13 4.94
N ARG A 265 -11.58 12.26 4.91
CA ARG A 265 -11.43 13.07 3.69
C ARG A 265 -10.73 12.29 2.58
N GLN A 266 -9.63 11.63 2.92
CA GLN A 266 -8.89 10.80 1.97
C GLN A 266 -9.68 9.55 1.56
N PHE A 267 -10.46 8.96 2.46
CA PHE A 267 -11.34 7.83 2.12
C PHE A 267 -12.42 8.23 1.10
N VAL A 268 -13.06 9.39 1.29
CA VAL A 268 -14.03 9.92 0.33
C VAL A 268 -13.36 10.26 -1.01
N ALA A 269 -12.17 10.87 -1.00
CA ALA A 269 -11.41 11.16 -2.21
C ALA A 269 -11.03 9.89 -2.98
N ALA A 270 -10.62 8.83 -2.28
CA ALA A 270 -10.32 7.54 -2.89
C ALA A 270 -11.54 6.97 -3.63
N LEU A 271 -12.71 6.98 -3.00
CA LEU A 271 -13.97 6.54 -3.59
C LEU A 271 -14.49 7.44 -4.73
N ALA A 272 -13.98 8.67 -4.83
CA ALA A 272 -14.28 9.59 -5.92
C ALA A 272 -13.35 9.38 -7.13
N GLY A 273 -12.37 8.48 -7.02
CA GLY A 273 -11.50 8.07 -8.13
C GLY A 273 -10.01 8.26 -7.89
N GLU A 274 -9.59 9.07 -6.90
CA GLU A 274 -8.16 9.31 -6.65
C GLU A 274 -7.39 8.08 -6.16
N GLY A 275 -8.12 7.09 -5.63
CA GLY A 275 -7.54 5.85 -5.13
C GLY A 275 -7.22 4.82 -6.22
N ASP A 276 -7.73 4.99 -7.44
CA ASP A 276 -7.44 4.10 -8.57
C ASP A 276 -6.12 4.52 -9.23
N VAL A 277 -5.03 4.07 -8.61
CA VAL A 277 -3.65 4.36 -9.04
C VAL A 277 -3.36 3.74 -10.42
N ASN A 278 -4.12 2.71 -10.82
CA ASN A 278 -3.85 1.92 -12.01
C ASN A 278 -4.80 2.26 -13.20
N GLU A 279 -5.75 3.16 -12.94
CA GLU A 279 -6.75 3.72 -13.88
C GLU A 279 -7.53 2.62 -14.62
N ASP A 280 -7.89 1.53 -13.91
CA ASP A 280 -8.72 0.46 -14.48
C ASP A 280 -10.22 0.61 -14.21
N GLY A 281 -10.63 1.70 -13.55
CA GLY A 281 -12.02 2.02 -13.23
C GLY A 281 -12.52 1.37 -11.94
N TYR A 282 -11.62 0.74 -11.19
CA TYR A 282 -11.92 0.07 -9.94
C TYR A 282 -10.96 0.48 -8.84
N LEU A 283 -11.43 0.34 -7.60
CA LEU A 283 -10.60 0.56 -6.42
C LEU A 283 -10.64 -0.69 -5.56
N THR A 284 -9.51 -1.38 -5.43
CA THR A 284 -9.37 -2.53 -4.53
C THR A 284 -9.15 -2.09 -3.09
N GLY A 285 -9.42 -2.97 -2.12
CA GLY A 285 -9.15 -2.72 -0.71
C GLY A 285 -7.66 -2.56 -0.42
N ALA A 286 -6.79 -3.21 -1.21
CA ALA A 286 -5.35 -3.01 -1.18
C ALA A 286 -4.94 -1.61 -1.68
N GLU A 287 -5.46 -1.17 -2.82
CA GLU A 287 -5.21 0.19 -3.36
C GLU A 287 -5.75 1.26 -2.43
N LEU A 288 -6.94 1.06 -1.87
CA LEU A 288 -7.50 1.94 -0.85
C LEU A 288 -6.59 2.04 0.37
N GLY A 289 -6.05 0.91 0.85
CA GLY A 289 -5.12 0.88 1.97
C GLY A 289 -3.80 1.60 1.67
N GLU A 290 -3.22 1.38 0.49
CA GLU A 290 -2.00 2.04 0.02
C GLU A 290 -2.20 3.56 -0.14
N PHE A 291 -3.29 3.97 -0.79
CA PHE A 291 -3.67 5.37 -0.96
C PHE A 291 -3.84 6.07 0.39
N LEU A 292 -4.59 5.47 1.31
CA LEU A 292 -4.80 6.04 2.64
C LEU A 292 -3.49 6.14 3.42
N GLN A 293 -2.63 5.13 3.36
CA GLN A 293 -1.33 5.16 4.02
C GLN A 293 -0.44 6.29 3.48
N GLU A 294 -0.41 6.52 2.17
CA GLU A 294 0.36 7.62 1.58
C GLU A 294 -0.24 8.99 1.93
N LYS A 295 -1.51 9.20 1.61
CA LYS A 295 -2.15 10.52 1.67
C LYS A 295 -2.39 10.96 3.11
N VAL A 296 -2.86 10.08 3.99
CA VAL A 296 -3.12 10.46 5.38
C VAL A 296 -1.81 10.79 6.11
N VAL A 297 -0.72 10.04 5.88
CA VAL A 297 0.61 10.39 6.44
C VAL A 297 1.04 11.77 5.94
N ASN A 298 0.91 12.03 4.64
CA ASN A 298 1.28 13.33 4.07
C ASN A 298 0.44 14.49 4.62
N TYR A 299 -0.90 14.39 4.57
CA TYR A 299 -1.80 15.47 4.96
C TYR A 299 -1.90 15.66 6.48
N SER A 300 -1.63 14.61 7.27
CA SER A 300 -1.46 14.71 8.73
C SER A 300 -0.09 15.23 9.13
N ARG A 301 0.83 15.47 8.18
CA ARG A 301 2.22 15.86 8.43
C ARG A 301 2.97 14.85 9.31
N GLY A 302 2.71 13.56 9.09
CA GLY A 302 3.30 12.45 9.82
C GLY A 302 2.72 12.21 11.22
N SER A 303 1.59 12.83 11.56
CA SER A 303 0.93 12.60 12.87
C SER A 303 -0.02 11.41 12.89
N GLN A 304 -0.37 10.85 11.73
CA GLN A 304 -1.20 9.65 11.57
C GLN A 304 -0.56 8.68 10.58
N HIS A 305 -0.49 7.40 10.94
CA HIS A 305 0.06 6.32 10.13
C HIS A 305 -0.95 5.17 9.96
N PRO A 306 -1.83 5.25 8.95
CA PRO A 306 -2.78 4.18 8.68
C PRO A 306 -2.15 2.81 8.50
N GLN A 307 -2.81 1.79 9.04
CA GLN A 307 -2.44 0.39 8.90
C GLN A 307 -3.51 -0.36 8.12
N TYR A 308 -3.13 -1.29 7.25
CA TYR A 308 -4.10 -2.06 6.47
C TYR A 308 -3.65 -3.50 6.16
N GLY A 309 -4.64 -4.36 5.93
CA GLY A 309 -4.50 -5.62 5.21
C GLY A 309 -5.47 -6.71 5.68
N LYS A 310 -5.08 -7.98 5.64
CA LYS A 310 -5.99 -9.14 5.66
C LYS A 310 -5.87 -9.97 6.94
N ILE A 311 -6.97 -10.62 7.35
CA ILE A 311 -6.95 -11.61 8.43
C ILE A 311 -6.02 -12.78 8.07
N ARG A 312 -5.31 -13.35 9.04
CA ARG A 312 -4.48 -14.54 8.83
C ARG A 312 -5.34 -15.81 8.80
N ASN A 313 -6.10 -16.00 7.71
CA ASN A 313 -6.90 -17.20 7.51
C ASN A 313 -6.81 -17.63 6.05
N PRO A 314 -6.31 -18.85 5.75
CA PRO A 314 -6.05 -19.30 4.39
C PRO A 314 -7.31 -19.44 3.51
N HIS A 315 -8.51 -19.30 4.06
CA HIS A 315 -9.77 -19.30 3.32
C HIS A 315 -10.35 -17.89 3.14
N LEU A 316 -9.90 -16.91 3.93
CA LEU A 316 -10.46 -15.57 4.02
C LEU A 316 -9.42 -14.46 3.77
N ASP A 317 -8.26 -14.79 3.22
CA ASP A 317 -7.16 -13.87 2.88
C ASP A 317 -6.84 -13.84 1.39
N LYS A 318 -7.68 -14.48 0.56
CA LYS A 318 -7.36 -14.82 -0.82
C LYS A 318 -7.86 -13.82 -1.87
N GLY A 319 -8.91 -13.06 -1.58
CA GLY A 319 -9.46 -12.05 -2.50
C GLY A 319 -9.16 -10.63 -2.09
N ASP A 320 -9.90 -9.68 -2.65
CA ASP A 320 -9.79 -8.26 -2.35
C ASP A 320 -11.18 -7.61 -2.40
N PHE A 321 -11.44 -6.67 -1.50
CA PHE A 321 -12.65 -5.85 -1.57
C PHE A 321 -12.53 -4.96 -2.81
N VAL A 322 -13.62 -4.70 -3.53
CA VAL A 322 -13.58 -3.91 -4.77
C VAL A 322 -14.70 -2.91 -4.76
N PHE A 323 -14.38 -1.65 -5.06
CA PHE A 323 -15.31 -0.58 -5.44
C PHE A 323 -15.28 -0.40 -6.96
N VAL A 324 -16.42 -0.04 -7.55
CA VAL A 324 -16.53 0.25 -8.98
C VAL A 324 -16.68 1.75 -9.11
N LEU A 325 -15.72 2.40 -9.78
CA LEU A 325 -15.64 3.85 -9.87
C LEU A 325 -16.28 4.36 -11.18
N GLU A 326 -16.22 3.56 -12.26
CA GLU A 326 -16.92 3.88 -13.50
C GLU A 326 -18.36 3.37 -13.48
N LYS A 327 -19.32 4.28 -13.53
CA LYS A 327 -20.70 3.95 -13.89
C LYS A 327 -20.84 4.14 -15.39
N GLU A 328 -21.13 3.06 -16.12
CA GLU A 328 -21.79 3.21 -17.41
C GLU A 328 -23.02 4.12 -17.20
N PRO A 329 -23.23 5.14 -18.05
CA PRO A 329 -24.38 6.01 -17.90
C PRO A 329 -25.65 5.16 -18.03
N PRO A 330 -26.66 5.34 -17.16
CA PRO A 330 -27.94 4.69 -17.36
C PRO A 330 -28.49 5.11 -18.73
N LEU A 331 -28.99 4.12 -19.50
CA LEU A 331 -29.67 4.33 -20.77
C LEU A 331 -30.59 5.55 -20.68
N ARG A 332 -30.26 6.58 -21.47
CA ARG A 332 -31.02 7.84 -21.53
C ARG A 332 -32.44 7.55 -21.99
N VAL A 333 -33.41 7.87 -21.13
CA VAL A 333 -34.75 8.25 -21.59
C VAL A 333 -34.62 9.63 -22.21
N ALA A 334 -35.07 9.77 -23.44
CA ALA A 334 -34.96 10.99 -24.23
C ALA A 334 -35.65 12.19 -23.54
N GLY A 335 -34.95 13.33 -23.48
CA GLY A 335 -35.54 14.63 -23.14
C GLY A 335 -34.85 15.37 -21.99
N GLY A 336 -33.68 15.97 -22.26
CA GLY A 336 -33.04 16.94 -21.36
C GLY A 336 -31.86 17.64 -22.05
N PRO A 337 -31.61 18.94 -21.81
CA PRO A 337 -30.59 19.72 -22.51
C PRO A 337 -29.17 19.22 -22.19
N PRO A 338 -28.17 19.49 -23.05
CA PRO A 338 -26.95 18.70 -23.13
C PRO A 338 -26.09 18.88 -21.88
N SER A 339 -26.17 17.91 -20.96
CA SER A 339 -25.14 17.71 -19.94
C SER A 339 -23.86 17.29 -20.65
N ALA A 340 -22.79 18.04 -20.40
CA ALA A 340 -21.48 17.91 -21.00
C ALA A 340 -20.95 16.47 -20.99
N ASP A 341 -20.18 16.15 -22.04
CA ASP A 341 -19.47 14.88 -22.19
C ASP A 341 -18.64 14.56 -20.92
N PRO A 342 -18.84 13.40 -20.28
CA PRO A 342 -18.04 12.96 -19.13
C PRO A 342 -16.53 12.96 -19.38
N ALA A 343 -16.09 12.76 -20.63
CA ALA A 343 -14.67 12.82 -21.00
C ALA A 343 -14.13 14.27 -20.91
N MET A 344 -14.92 15.26 -21.35
CA MET A 344 -14.54 16.68 -21.26
C MET A 344 -14.56 17.19 -19.81
N GLU A 345 -15.50 16.71 -18.99
CA GLU A 345 -15.50 17.03 -17.57
C GLU A 345 -14.21 16.50 -16.89
N ARG A 346 -13.83 15.25 -17.20
CA ARG A 346 -12.62 14.59 -16.68
C ARG A 346 -11.35 15.33 -17.09
N GLU A 347 -11.22 15.71 -18.36
CA GLU A 347 -10.07 16.49 -18.86
C GLU A 347 -9.97 17.87 -18.20
N PHE A 348 -11.11 18.55 -18.02
CA PHE A 348 -11.14 19.83 -17.34
C PHE A 348 -10.79 19.70 -15.85
N TRP A 349 -11.27 18.64 -15.19
CA TRP A 349 -10.91 18.33 -13.83
C TRP A 349 -9.41 18.04 -13.68
N HIS A 350 -8.80 17.25 -14.56
CA HIS A 350 -7.34 17.03 -14.57
C HIS A 350 -6.53 18.32 -14.70
N THR A 351 -7.04 19.26 -15.50
CA THR A 351 -6.45 20.60 -15.63
C THR A 351 -6.58 21.41 -14.34
N VAL A 352 -7.73 21.34 -13.67
CA VAL A 352 -8.04 22.12 -12.46
C VAL A 352 -7.33 21.57 -11.22
N GLN A 353 -7.34 20.25 -11.02
CA GLN A 353 -6.72 19.58 -9.87
C GLN A 353 -5.20 19.76 -9.80
N SER A 354 -4.54 19.96 -10.97
CA SER A 354 -3.10 20.21 -11.05
C SER A 354 -2.69 21.64 -10.66
N LYS A 355 -3.65 22.50 -10.29
CA LYS A 355 -3.44 23.91 -9.95
C LYS A 355 -3.86 24.19 -8.51
N ASP A 356 -3.05 24.94 -7.77
CA ASP A 356 -3.39 25.50 -6.46
C ASP A 356 -4.14 26.82 -6.60
N SER A 357 -5.31 26.81 -7.25
CA SER A 357 -6.06 28.04 -7.55
C SER A 357 -7.55 27.92 -7.24
N VAL A 358 -8.00 28.65 -6.22
CA VAL A 358 -9.43 28.80 -5.85
C VAL A 358 -10.26 29.25 -7.06
N ALA A 359 -9.72 30.13 -7.90
CA ALA A 359 -10.41 30.64 -9.08
C ALA A 359 -10.68 29.52 -10.12
N MET A 360 -9.74 28.59 -10.29
CA MET A 360 -9.91 27.45 -11.20
C MET A 360 -10.95 26.45 -10.69
N TYR A 361 -10.96 26.15 -9.39
CA TYR A 361 -12.00 25.31 -8.79
C TYR A 361 -13.39 25.97 -8.85
N ARG A 362 -13.48 27.29 -8.63
CA ARG A 362 -14.74 28.05 -8.81
C ARG A 362 -15.19 28.06 -10.27
N ALA A 363 -14.26 28.14 -11.22
CA ALA A 363 -14.56 28.05 -12.65
C ALA A 363 -15.06 26.65 -13.03
N TYR A 364 -14.48 25.61 -12.45
CA TYR A 364 -14.97 24.24 -12.55
C TYR A 364 -16.41 24.12 -12.03
N LEU A 365 -16.69 24.57 -10.81
CA LEU A 365 -18.04 24.53 -10.22
C LEU A 365 -19.06 25.37 -11.00
N LYS A 366 -18.64 26.48 -11.60
CA LYS A 366 -19.52 27.28 -12.46
C LYS A 366 -19.90 26.54 -13.75
N ARG A 367 -18.97 25.74 -14.29
CA ARG A 367 -19.15 25.02 -15.55
C ARG A 367 -19.85 23.66 -15.36
N TYR A 368 -19.61 23.02 -14.22
CA TYR A 368 -20.10 21.70 -13.83
C TYR A 368 -20.66 21.75 -12.39
N PRO A 369 -21.74 22.50 -12.12
CA PRO A 369 -22.27 22.69 -10.76
C PRO A 369 -22.87 21.43 -10.12
N SER A 370 -23.19 20.43 -10.94
CA SER A 370 -23.61 19.09 -10.50
C SER A 370 -22.70 18.01 -11.09
N GLY A 371 -21.46 18.39 -11.39
CA GLY A 371 -20.44 17.53 -11.97
C GLY A 371 -19.93 16.46 -11.02
N HIS A 372 -19.33 15.40 -11.56
CA HIS A 372 -18.77 14.28 -10.80
C HIS A 372 -17.73 14.74 -9.78
N PHE A 373 -16.95 15.78 -10.08
CA PHE A 373 -15.91 16.32 -9.20
C PHE A 373 -16.33 17.61 -8.46
N ALA A 374 -17.61 18.01 -8.52
CA ALA A 374 -18.09 19.22 -7.84
C ALA A 374 -17.83 19.19 -6.32
N PRO A 375 -18.12 18.09 -5.59
CA PRO A 375 -17.79 18.01 -4.17
C PRO A 375 -16.28 18.13 -3.89
N LEU A 376 -15.42 17.61 -4.77
CA LEU A 376 -13.95 17.72 -4.63
C LEU A 376 -13.47 19.16 -4.84
N ALA A 377 -14.04 19.85 -5.81
CA ALA A 377 -13.72 21.26 -6.07
C ALA A 377 -14.11 22.15 -4.87
N GLU A 378 -15.23 21.88 -4.21
CA GLU A 378 -15.67 22.59 -3.00
C GLU A 378 -14.68 22.37 -1.84
N ILE A 379 -14.30 21.11 -1.57
CA ILE A 379 -13.31 20.77 -0.55
C ILE A 379 -11.98 21.50 -0.82
N ARG A 380 -11.54 21.52 -2.08
CA ARG A 380 -10.25 22.14 -2.44
C ARG A 380 -10.28 23.66 -2.36
N ILE A 381 -11.43 24.30 -2.64
CA ILE A 381 -11.65 25.73 -2.38
C ILE A 381 -11.54 26.02 -0.89
N GLU A 382 -12.16 25.22 -0.03
CA GLU A 382 -12.08 25.41 1.42
C GLU A 382 -10.65 25.25 1.94
N GLU A 383 -9.87 24.31 1.41
CA GLU A 383 -8.45 24.11 1.76
C GLU A 383 -7.57 25.32 1.40
N LEU A 384 -7.74 25.83 0.19
CA LEU A 384 -6.98 26.98 -0.30
C LEU A 384 -7.43 28.29 0.35
N MET A 385 -8.71 28.42 0.72
CA MET A 385 -9.22 29.59 1.46
C MET A 385 -8.88 29.53 2.95
N GLY A 386 -8.89 28.35 3.58
CA GLY A 386 -8.51 28.18 4.98
C GLY A 386 -7.03 28.48 5.25
N SER A 387 -6.17 28.25 4.26
CA SER A 387 -4.75 28.62 4.29
C SER A 387 -4.51 30.12 4.07
N GLN A 388 -5.47 30.86 3.49
CA GLN A 388 -5.45 32.33 3.39
C GLN A 388 -6.11 33.03 4.60
N ALA A 389 -7.11 32.42 5.23
CA ALA A 389 -7.84 32.98 6.37
C ALA A 389 -7.04 33.01 7.69
N GLY A 390 -5.94 32.25 7.79
CA GLY A 390 -4.99 32.36 8.90
C GLY A 390 -4.24 33.70 8.97
N ASN A 391 -4.36 34.54 7.93
CA ASN A 391 -3.55 35.75 7.78
C ASN A 391 -4.33 37.08 7.80
N GLN A 392 -5.64 37.10 8.13
CA GLN A 392 -6.41 38.35 8.26
C GLN A 392 -7.50 38.27 9.35
N ARG A 393 -7.42 39.13 10.39
CA ARG A 393 -8.53 39.43 11.31
C ARG A 393 -9.25 40.71 10.87
N PRO A 394 -10.59 40.75 10.78
CA PRO A 394 -11.31 41.98 10.45
C PRO A 394 -11.68 42.79 11.70
N SER A 395 -11.53 44.11 11.56
CA SER A 395 -12.05 45.15 12.45
C SER A 395 -13.46 45.56 11.98
N SER A 396 -14.44 45.57 12.89
CA SER A 396 -15.77 46.14 12.64
C SER A 396 -16.10 47.20 13.69
N ARG A 397 -16.29 48.45 13.23
CA ARG A 397 -16.94 49.55 13.96
C ARG A 397 -18.42 49.62 13.55
N GLN A 398 -19.31 49.93 14.50
CA GLN A 398 -20.34 51.00 14.41
C GLN A 398 -21.28 51.05 15.65
N GLY A 399 -21.47 52.26 16.24
CA GLY A 399 -22.80 52.83 16.60
C GLY A 399 -23.36 52.79 18.06
N MET A 400 -23.01 53.79 18.90
CA MET A 400 -23.73 54.66 19.90
C MET A 400 -25.17 54.37 20.48
N PRO A 401 -25.70 55.08 21.54
CA PRO A 401 -25.12 55.99 22.60
C PRO A 401 -25.67 55.91 24.08
N GLY A 402 -24.87 56.37 25.07
CA GLY A 402 -25.21 57.13 26.32
C GLY A 402 -25.81 56.42 27.57
N PRO A 403 -25.83 57.03 28.81
CA PRO A 403 -24.90 57.98 29.45
C PRO A 403 -24.50 57.62 30.93
N SER A 404 -23.53 58.39 31.46
CA SER A 404 -23.35 58.80 32.87
C SER A 404 -22.47 58.00 33.88
N ALA A 405 -21.55 58.78 34.47
CA ALA A 405 -21.09 58.83 35.88
C ALA A 405 -19.84 58.07 36.38
N ARG A 406 -18.85 58.93 36.73
CA ARG A 406 -17.97 58.95 37.92
C ARG A 406 -16.57 58.29 37.91
N ASP A 407 -15.61 59.21 38.06
CA ASP A 407 -14.43 59.22 38.95
C ASP A 407 -13.31 58.18 38.82
N GLY A 408 -12.08 58.69 38.66
CA GLY A 408 -10.84 57.99 39.05
C GLY A 408 -9.63 58.27 38.16
N LYS A 409 -8.68 59.07 38.67
CA LYS A 409 -7.39 59.44 38.05
C LYS A 409 -6.57 58.22 37.57
N LYS A 410 -5.97 58.31 36.37
CA LYS A 410 -4.69 57.64 36.01
C LYS A 410 -3.90 58.48 34.99
N LYS A 411 -2.60 58.66 35.26
CA LYS A 411 -1.60 59.30 34.40
C LYS A 411 -1.44 58.49 33.09
N PRO A 412 -1.18 59.10 31.92
CA PRO A 412 -1.01 58.36 30.67
C PRO A 412 0.26 57.49 30.73
N PRO A 413 0.26 56.26 30.19
CA PRO A 413 1.49 55.52 29.96
C PRO A 413 2.27 56.17 28.80
N ASP A 414 3.60 56.16 28.89
CA ASP A 414 4.48 56.60 27.82
C ASP A 414 4.21 55.80 26.52
N PRO A 415 4.39 56.42 25.33
CA PRO A 415 4.24 55.71 24.08
C PRO A 415 5.20 54.51 24.02
N PRO A 416 4.78 53.35 23.50
CA PRO A 416 5.65 52.19 23.39
C PRO A 416 6.85 52.55 22.51
N LEU A 417 8.07 52.30 23.02
CA LEU A 417 9.32 52.44 22.29
C LEU A 417 9.20 51.71 20.95
N ALA A 418 9.54 52.39 19.86
CA ALA A 418 9.57 51.79 18.54
C ALA A 418 10.52 50.57 18.55
N PRO A 419 10.13 49.43 17.97
CA PRO A 419 10.96 48.24 17.99
C PRO A 419 12.29 48.52 17.27
N THR A 420 13.41 48.24 17.93
CA THR A 420 14.77 48.45 17.39
C THR A 420 15.37 47.19 16.75
N THR A 421 14.63 46.08 16.78
CA THR A 421 15.05 44.76 16.31
C THR A 421 13.95 44.08 15.49
N GLY A 422 14.34 43.17 14.61
CA GLY A 422 13.42 42.26 13.92
C GLY A 422 13.54 40.83 14.46
N LYS A 423 12.58 39.98 14.09
CA LYS A 423 12.52 38.55 14.47
C LYS A 423 12.70 37.66 13.26
N LEU A 424 13.54 36.65 13.37
CA LEU A 424 13.77 35.66 12.31
C LEU A 424 13.54 34.24 12.81
N ILE A 425 12.63 33.50 12.18
CA ILE A 425 12.40 32.08 12.46
C ILE A 425 13.02 31.27 11.31
N VAL A 426 13.88 30.29 11.64
CA VAL A 426 14.47 29.38 10.65
C VAL A 426 13.92 27.98 10.87
N ARG A 427 13.34 27.38 9.81
CA ARG A 427 12.75 26.03 9.84
C ARG A 427 13.36 25.15 8.76
N SER A 428 13.68 23.90 9.08
CA SER A 428 14.03 22.90 8.07
C SER A 428 13.03 21.75 8.01
N ASN A 429 13.04 21.05 6.88
CA ASN A 429 12.36 19.76 6.67
C ASN A 429 13.10 18.58 7.31
N VAL A 430 14.25 18.78 7.94
CA VAL A 430 15.07 17.72 8.56
C VAL A 430 15.43 18.12 9.99
N SER A 431 15.28 17.20 10.95
CA SER A 431 15.63 17.42 12.37
C SER A 431 17.12 17.23 12.64
N GLY A 432 17.67 17.94 13.64
CA GLY A 432 19.07 17.82 14.05
C GLY A 432 20.06 18.51 13.09
N ASP A 433 19.57 19.51 12.36
CA ASP A 433 20.35 20.42 11.54
C ASP A 433 21.10 21.47 12.39
N ARG A 434 21.91 22.29 11.74
CA ARG A 434 22.60 23.42 12.34
C ARG A 434 22.34 24.68 11.54
N VAL A 435 21.82 25.70 12.20
CA VAL A 435 21.58 27.03 11.66
C VAL A 435 22.76 27.93 11.97
N PHE A 436 23.17 28.70 10.97
CA PHE A 436 24.12 29.80 11.09
C PHE A 436 23.46 31.08 10.56
N ILE A 437 23.62 32.18 11.30
CA ILE A 437 23.17 33.52 10.90
C ILE A 437 24.41 34.42 10.92
N ASP A 438 24.73 35.03 9.78
CA ASP A 438 25.95 35.84 9.57
C ASP A 438 27.23 35.11 10.02
N GLY A 439 27.28 33.81 9.76
CA GLY A 439 28.40 32.94 10.14
C GLY A 439 28.40 32.48 11.60
N LYS A 440 27.54 33.02 12.48
CA LYS A 440 27.42 32.61 13.88
C LYS A 440 26.48 31.41 14.02
N ALA A 441 26.91 30.35 14.72
CA ALA A 441 26.09 29.18 14.98
C ALA A 441 24.96 29.50 15.98
N MET A 442 23.73 29.11 15.65
CA MET A 442 22.52 29.43 16.42
C MET A 442 21.82 28.19 17.01
N GLY A 443 22.31 26.98 16.72
CA GLY A 443 21.71 25.72 17.16
C GLY A 443 20.89 25.04 16.06
N ALA A 444 19.97 24.15 16.42
CA ALA A 444 19.07 23.48 15.48
C ALA A 444 17.88 24.37 15.10
N THR A 445 17.20 24.07 13.98
CA THR A 445 15.98 24.79 13.61
C THR A 445 14.85 24.58 14.61
N GLY A 446 14.04 25.61 14.85
CA GLY A 446 13.11 25.63 15.98
C GLY A 446 12.02 26.70 15.87
N PRO A 447 11.02 26.67 16.77
CA PRO A 447 9.93 27.64 16.80
C PRO A 447 10.33 29.01 17.30
N ASP A 448 11.44 29.09 18.03
CA ASP A 448 11.83 30.29 18.72
C ASP A 448 12.49 31.27 17.74
N PRO A 449 11.99 32.52 17.67
CA PRO A 449 12.56 33.53 16.79
C PRO A 449 13.91 34.03 17.30
N HIS A 450 14.85 34.24 16.38
CA HIS A 450 16.10 34.94 16.62
C HIS A 450 15.87 36.46 16.51
N THR A 451 16.24 37.20 17.56
CA THR A 451 16.17 38.67 17.56
C THR A 451 17.44 39.24 16.93
N LEU A 452 17.30 39.96 15.83
CA LEU A 452 18.41 40.52 15.05
C LEU A 452 18.22 42.02 14.81
N ALA A 453 19.32 42.71 14.48
CA ALA A 453 19.25 44.09 14.03
C ALA A 453 18.48 44.17 12.69
N PRO A 454 17.84 45.30 12.35
CA PRO A 454 17.33 45.51 11.01
C PRO A 454 18.49 45.57 10.00
N GLY A 455 18.32 44.94 8.85
CA GLY A 455 19.37 44.89 7.81
C GLY A 455 19.43 43.55 7.08
N GLU A 456 20.46 43.38 6.26
CA GLU A 456 20.70 42.13 5.56
C GLU A 456 21.34 41.08 6.49
N HIS A 457 20.84 39.85 6.41
CA HIS A 457 21.37 38.70 7.14
C HIS A 457 21.53 37.50 6.21
N GLU A 458 22.65 36.79 6.30
CA GLU A 458 22.87 35.53 5.60
C GLU A 458 22.53 34.35 6.52
N ILE A 459 21.59 33.51 6.08
CA ILE A 459 21.22 32.28 6.75
C ILE A 459 21.88 31.11 6.02
N ARG A 460 22.51 30.24 6.79
CA ARG A 460 23.03 28.97 6.31
C ARG A 460 22.52 27.84 7.19
N VAL A 461 21.93 26.82 6.58
CA VAL A 461 21.45 25.63 7.30
C VAL A 461 22.16 24.38 6.78
N GLU A 462 22.68 23.58 7.70
CA GLU A 462 23.52 22.41 7.39
C GLU A 462 23.06 21.17 8.13
N LYS A 463 23.16 20.03 7.45
CA LYS A 463 23.03 18.72 8.06
C LYS A 463 23.98 17.75 7.36
N GLU A 464 24.70 16.93 8.12
CA GLU A 464 25.52 15.86 7.55
C GLU A 464 24.67 14.94 6.66
N GLY A 465 25.14 14.72 5.43
CA GLY A 465 24.44 13.95 4.39
C GLY A 465 23.43 14.75 3.57
N PHE A 466 23.42 16.08 3.68
CA PHE A 466 22.52 16.99 2.95
C PHE A 466 23.30 18.17 2.36
N LYS A 467 22.84 18.69 1.22
CA LYS A 467 23.38 19.91 0.62
C LYS A 467 23.16 21.10 1.56
N THR A 468 24.17 21.95 1.72
CA THR A 468 24.05 23.20 2.49
C THR A 468 23.04 24.15 1.85
N PHE A 469 22.07 24.59 2.63
CA PHE A 469 21.13 25.65 2.25
C PHE A 469 21.73 27.01 2.61
N LYS A 470 21.65 27.99 1.70
CA LYS A 470 22.04 29.38 1.95
C LYS A 470 21.01 30.34 1.37
N GLU A 471 20.63 31.37 2.13
CA GLU A 471 19.70 32.42 1.70
C GLU A 471 20.07 33.74 2.37
N LYS A 472 19.92 34.86 1.65
CA LYS A 472 20.05 36.20 2.22
C LYS A 472 18.66 36.81 2.39
N ILE A 473 18.41 37.38 3.55
CA ILE A 473 17.16 38.07 3.85
C ILE A 473 17.43 39.53 4.23
N HIS A 474 16.40 40.37 4.12
CA HIS A 474 16.41 41.73 4.66
C HIS A 474 15.37 41.86 5.75
N LEU A 475 15.80 42.08 6.99
CA LEU A 475 14.93 42.13 8.15
C LEU A 475 14.62 43.59 8.53
N VAL A 476 13.34 43.92 8.69
CA VAL A 476 12.90 45.27 9.08
C VAL A 476 12.66 45.38 10.59
N ALA A 477 12.79 46.60 11.14
CA ALA A 477 12.55 46.87 12.55
C ALA A 477 11.10 46.54 12.96
N GLY A 478 10.92 45.68 13.96
CA GLY A 478 9.62 45.17 14.39
C GLY A 478 9.01 44.12 13.46
N GLY A 479 9.64 43.80 12.33
CA GLY A 479 9.20 42.77 11.40
C GLY A 479 9.53 41.36 11.87
N GLU A 480 8.79 40.39 11.36
CA GLU A 480 9.05 38.96 11.57
C GLU A 480 9.17 38.27 10.21
N GLU A 481 10.29 37.59 9.99
CA GLU A 481 10.56 36.82 8.78
C GLU A 481 10.72 35.33 9.11
N THR A 482 10.27 34.47 8.21
CA THR A 482 10.43 33.01 8.35
C THR A 482 11.10 32.40 7.14
N VAL A 483 12.31 31.87 7.33
CA VAL A 483 13.04 31.14 6.30
C VAL A 483 12.79 29.64 6.44
N ARG A 484 12.37 29.02 5.33
CA ARG A 484 12.09 27.57 5.25
C ARG A 484 13.18 26.88 4.42
N ALA A 485 14.22 26.42 5.10
CA ALA A 485 15.33 25.71 4.51
C ALA A 485 14.94 24.26 4.13
N ARG A 486 14.71 24.01 2.84
CA ARG A 486 14.53 22.65 2.33
C ARG A 486 15.89 22.01 2.03
N LEU A 487 16.36 21.16 2.94
CA LEU A 487 17.58 20.37 2.78
C LEU A 487 17.30 19.14 1.92
N GLU A 488 18.07 19.00 0.84
CA GLU A 488 18.10 17.83 -0.03
C GLU A 488 19.24 16.89 0.38
N ARG A 489 19.00 15.58 0.43
CA ARG A 489 20.08 14.62 0.69
C ARG A 489 21.18 14.80 -0.36
N GLU A 490 22.42 14.86 0.11
CA GLU A 490 23.58 14.77 -0.75
C GLU A 490 23.65 13.33 -1.24
N VAL A 491 23.40 13.13 -2.53
CA VAL A 491 23.42 11.81 -3.15
C VAL A 491 24.87 11.56 -3.57
N PRO A 492 25.57 10.57 -3.01
CA PRO A 492 26.91 10.24 -3.47
C PRO A 492 26.85 9.86 -4.95
N SER A 493 27.79 10.34 -5.76
CA SER A 493 27.87 9.93 -7.15
C SER A 493 28.12 8.42 -7.26
N HIS A 494 27.65 7.81 -8.35
CA HIS A 494 27.88 6.40 -8.64
C HIS A 494 29.37 6.04 -8.79
N ASP A 495 30.25 7.04 -8.88
CA ASP A 495 31.62 6.87 -9.37
C ASP A 495 32.65 6.78 -8.24
N GLN A 496 32.25 7.08 -7.00
CA GLN A 496 33.16 7.06 -5.85
C GLN A 496 32.93 5.79 -5.02
N GLY A 497 33.79 4.80 -5.26
CA GLY A 497 33.91 3.63 -4.39
C GLY A 497 34.36 4.02 -2.98
N PHE A 498 33.77 3.43 -1.95
CA PHE A 498 34.17 3.63 -0.56
C PHE A 498 34.40 2.30 0.16
N ARG A 499 35.09 2.33 1.30
CA ARG A 499 35.35 1.16 2.14
C ARG A 499 35.07 1.51 3.60
N ASP A 500 34.34 0.64 4.29
CA ASP A 500 34.21 0.72 5.74
C ASP A 500 35.42 0.06 6.42
N ARG A 501 35.83 0.61 7.55
CA ARG A 501 36.92 0.07 8.36
C ARG A 501 36.39 -0.99 9.32
N LEU A 502 37.12 -2.10 9.45
CA LEU A 502 36.85 -3.17 10.41
C LEU A 502 37.40 -2.81 11.80
N ARG A 503 37.00 -3.56 12.84
CA ARG A 503 37.46 -3.35 14.23
C ARG A 503 38.98 -3.42 14.40
N ASP A 504 39.66 -4.22 13.57
CA ASP A 504 41.12 -4.36 13.57
C ASP A 504 41.84 -3.26 12.76
N GLY A 505 41.12 -2.26 12.26
CA GLY A 505 41.67 -1.16 11.46
C GLY A 505 41.86 -1.48 9.98
N SER A 506 41.67 -2.73 9.58
CA SER A 506 41.75 -3.14 8.17
C SER A 506 40.55 -2.63 7.36
N GLN A 507 40.69 -2.60 6.04
CA GLN A 507 39.62 -2.17 5.13
C GLN A 507 38.70 -3.34 4.77
N GLY A 508 37.40 -3.03 4.69
CA GLY A 508 36.37 -3.92 4.19
C GLY A 508 36.28 -3.92 2.67
N PRO A 509 35.29 -4.66 2.12
CA PRO A 509 35.00 -4.66 0.70
C PRO A 509 34.69 -3.27 0.16
N GLU A 510 35.06 -3.02 -1.09
CA GLU A 510 34.72 -1.76 -1.78
C GLU A 510 33.25 -1.75 -2.17
N MET A 511 32.58 -0.66 -1.85
CA MET A 511 31.17 -0.47 -2.08
C MET A 511 30.98 0.72 -3.01
N VAL A 512 29.96 0.65 -3.86
CA VAL A 512 29.53 1.73 -4.75
C VAL A 512 28.14 2.18 -4.35
N SER A 513 27.95 3.50 -4.20
CA SER A 513 26.63 4.08 -3.90
C SER A 513 25.72 4.01 -5.12
N ILE A 514 24.58 3.36 -4.96
CA ILE A 514 23.54 3.22 -5.98
C ILE A 514 22.37 4.12 -5.58
N ARG A 515 22.14 5.16 -6.39
CA ARG A 515 20.96 6.03 -6.25
C ARG A 515 19.69 5.20 -6.43
N GLY A 516 18.72 5.38 -5.54
CA GLY A 516 17.40 4.77 -5.66
C GLY A 516 16.62 5.29 -6.86
N GLY A 517 15.68 4.49 -7.35
CA GLY A 517 14.86 4.82 -8.51
C GLY A 517 13.95 3.68 -8.90
N CYS A 518 13.16 3.90 -9.94
CA CYS A 518 12.23 2.91 -10.48
C CYS A 518 12.70 2.42 -11.85
N PHE A 519 12.51 1.14 -12.13
CA PHE A 519 12.89 0.50 -13.39
C PHE A 519 11.91 -0.61 -13.79
N GLN A 520 12.04 -1.08 -15.02
CA GLN A 520 11.32 -2.25 -15.51
C GLN A 520 12.15 -3.51 -15.21
N MET A 521 11.74 -4.26 -14.19
CA MET A 521 12.33 -5.53 -13.80
C MET A 521 11.74 -6.68 -14.64
N GLY A 522 12.56 -7.65 -15.03
CA GLY A 522 12.20 -8.70 -15.99
C GLY A 522 12.46 -8.30 -17.45
N SER A 523 12.09 -9.16 -18.40
CA SER A 523 12.36 -9.02 -19.83
C SER A 523 11.07 -8.78 -20.63
N PRO A 524 11.11 -7.94 -21.68
CA PRO A 524 10.00 -7.88 -22.64
C PRO A 524 9.85 -9.25 -23.35
N ASP A 525 8.65 -9.55 -23.83
CA ASP A 525 8.38 -10.82 -24.50
C ASP A 525 9.21 -11.03 -25.79
N SER A 526 9.69 -9.93 -26.38
CA SER A 526 10.57 -9.93 -27.55
C SER A 526 12.06 -10.12 -27.24
N GLU A 527 12.47 -10.15 -25.96
CA GLU A 527 13.88 -10.37 -25.61
C GLU A 527 14.30 -11.79 -25.96
N ALA A 528 15.37 -11.91 -26.74
CA ALA A 528 15.89 -13.20 -27.17
C ALA A 528 16.27 -14.09 -25.98
N GLU A 529 15.96 -15.38 -26.09
CA GLU A 529 16.34 -16.40 -25.11
C GLU A 529 15.81 -16.16 -23.68
N ARG A 530 14.76 -15.34 -23.52
CA ARG A 530 14.14 -15.07 -22.22
C ARG A 530 13.59 -16.31 -21.52
N GLY A 531 13.49 -16.22 -20.20
CA GLY A 531 12.81 -17.19 -19.34
C GLY A 531 11.32 -16.88 -19.17
N SER A 532 10.50 -17.90 -18.92
CA SER A 532 9.05 -17.72 -18.67
C SER A 532 8.72 -17.03 -17.33
N ASP A 533 9.67 -17.02 -16.41
CA ASP A 533 9.61 -16.48 -15.05
C ASP A 533 10.21 -15.06 -14.93
N GLU A 534 10.46 -14.42 -16.07
CA GLU A 534 11.10 -13.11 -16.20
C GLU A 534 10.07 -12.04 -16.61
N ARG A 535 8.83 -12.11 -16.11
CA ARG A 535 7.75 -11.17 -16.49
C ARG A 535 8.16 -9.72 -16.21
N ARG A 536 8.06 -8.85 -17.22
CA ARG A 536 8.32 -7.42 -17.08
C ARG A 536 7.30 -6.73 -16.17
N HIS A 537 7.78 -5.96 -15.19
CA HIS A 537 6.95 -5.14 -14.30
C HIS A 537 7.76 -4.01 -13.67
N ARG A 538 7.08 -2.94 -13.22
CA ARG A 538 7.74 -1.79 -12.60
C ARG A 538 8.10 -2.09 -11.15
N VAL A 539 9.35 -1.81 -10.76
CA VAL A 539 9.85 -1.93 -9.39
C VAL A 539 10.62 -0.67 -9.03
N CYS A 540 10.47 -0.22 -7.78
CA CYS A 540 11.26 0.88 -7.21
C CYS A 540 12.15 0.34 -6.10
N VAL A 541 13.40 0.82 -6.07
CA VAL A 541 14.38 0.52 -5.02
C VAL A 541 14.83 1.82 -4.37
N GLU A 542 15.03 1.79 -3.05
CA GLU A 542 15.63 2.90 -2.32
C GLU A 542 17.11 3.05 -2.64
N GLY A 543 17.76 4.10 -2.16
CA GLY A 543 19.22 4.23 -2.30
C GLY A 543 19.94 3.25 -1.38
N PHE A 544 20.94 2.55 -1.92
CA PHE A 544 21.75 1.56 -1.20
C PHE A 544 23.17 1.55 -1.75
N ALA A 545 24.13 0.94 -1.06
CA ALA A 545 25.44 0.66 -1.62
C ALA A 545 25.55 -0.82 -2.01
N LEU A 546 26.21 -1.11 -3.11
CA LEU A 546 26.46 -2.48 -3.59
C LEU A 546 27.96 -2.73 -3.74
N GLY A 547 28.41 -3.95 -3.43
CA GLY A 547 29.80 -4.35 -3.58
C GLY A 547 30.26 -4.13 -5.02
N LYS A 548 31.37 -3.40 -5.17
CA LYS A 548 31.98 -3.10 -6.47
C LYS A 548 32.27 -4.35 -7.29
N THR A 549 32.67 -5.40 -6.59
CA THR A 549 32.97 -6.73 -7.12
C THR A 549 32.26 -7.81 -6.30
N GLU A 550 32.32 -9.06 -6.76
CA GLU A 550 32.00 -10.21 -5.92
C GLU A 550 32.95 -10.29 -4.71
N VAL A 551 32.51 -10.91 -3.61
CA VAL A 551 33.37 -11.15 -2.44
C VAL A 551 34.49 -12.11 -2.82
N THR A 552 35.72 -11.73 -2.55
CA THR A 552 36.92 -12.48 -2.92
C THR A 552 37.27 -13.55 -1.89
N PHE A 553 38.09 -14.53 -2.29
CA PHE A 553 38.69 -15.48 -1.34
C PHE A 553 39.50 -14.77 -0.24
N ALA A 554 40.24 -13.71 -0.54
CA ALA A 554 41.01 -12.98 0.46
C ALA A 554 40.13 -12.39 1.57
N GLU A 555 38.98 -11.83 1.18
CA GLU A 555 37.99 -11.26 2.10
C GLU A 555 37.27 -12.36 2.89
N TYR A 556 36.79 -13.40 2.20
CA TYR A 556 36.09 -14.51 2.85
C TYR A 556 37.00 -15.32 3.79
N ASP A 557 38.27 -15.50 3.44
CA ASP A 557 39.23 -16.23 4.27
C ASP A 557 39.51 -15.49 5.58
N ARG A 558 39.43 -14.14 5.59
CA ARG A 558 39.50 -13.35 6.82
C ARG A 558 38.33 -13.66 7.74
N PHE A 559 37.11 -13.65 7.20
CA PHE A 559 35.90 -14.05 7.93
C PHE A 559 36.01 -15.48 8.47
N ALA A 560 36.41 -16.43 7.62
CA ALA A 560 36.50 -17.83 8.00
C ALA A 560 37.50 -18.05 9.15
N ARG A 561 38.69 -17.42 9.09
CA ARG A 561 39.67 -17.46 10.17
C ARG A 561 39.15 -16.79 11.44
N ALA A 562 38.55 -15.61 11.33
CA ALA A 562 38.03 -14.86 12.48
C ALA A 562 36.89 -15.58 13.22
N THR A 563 36.16 -16.46 12.54
CA THR A 563 34.99 -17.18 13.08
C THR A 563 35.24 -18.68 13.29
N GLY A 564 36.45 -19.17 13.02
CA GLY A 564 36.78 -20.60 13.11
C GLY A 564 36.06 -21.47 12.07
N ARG A 565 35.50 -20.88 11.00
CA ARG A 565 34.82 -21.63 9.94
C ARG A 565 35.83 -22.26 8.98
N ARG A 566 35.47 -23.39 8.39
CA ARG A 566 36.30 -24.06 7.37
C ARG A 566 36.43 -23.20 6.12
N LEU A 567 37.66 -23.12 5.60
CA LEU A 567 37.93 -22.46 4.33
C LEU A 567 37.24 -23.20 3.16
N PRO A 568 36.55 -22.48 2.25
CA PRO A 568 35.95 -23.10 1.07
C PRO A 568 37.02 -23.55 0.08
N ARG A 569 36.70 -24.58 -0.71
CA ARG A 569 37.56 -25.10 -1.78
C ARG A 569 37.68 -24.07 -2.92
N ASP A 570 38.80 -24.08 -3.65
CA ASP A 570 39.10 -23.13 -4.75
C ASP A 570 39.33 -23.80 -6.11
N ARG A 571 39.06 -25.12 -6.20
CA ARG A 571 39.36 -25.98 -7.36
C ARG A 571 40.83 -25.98 -7.82
N GLY A 572 41.77 -25.50 -7.01
CA GLY A 572 43.17 -25.31 -7.43
C GLY A 572 43.35 -24.20 -8.47
N TRP A 573 42.37 -23.30 -8.65
CA TRP A 573 42.48 -22.16 -9.57
C TRP A 573 43.22 -20.95 -8.98
N GLY A 574 43.56 -21.04 -7.70
CA GLY A 574 44.10 -19.94 -6.90
C GLY A 574 43.01 -19.21 -6.11
N ARG A 575 43.41 -18.71 -4.94
CA ARG A 575 42.59 -17.93 -4.00
C ARG A 575 42.78 -16.42 -4.26
N GLY A 576 42.93 -15.62 -3.20
CA GLY A 576 43.26 -14.20 -3.30
C GLY A 576 42.11 -13.38 -3.87
N LYS A 577 42.35 -12.67 -4.98
CA LYS A 577 41.37 -11.76 -5.61
C LYS A 577 40.27 -12.45 -6.43
N ARG A 578 40.31 -13.78 -6.58
CA ARG A 578 39.24 -14.52 -7.25
C ARG A 578 37.98 -14.53 -6.38
N PRO A 579 36.76 -14.53 -6.97
CA PRO A 579 35.53 -14.62 -6.20
C PRO A 579 35.53 -15.93 -5.39
N VAL A 580 35.07 -15.85 -4.15
CA VAL A 580 34.87 -17.05 -3.35
C VAL A 580 33.81 -17.93 -4.02
N ILE A 581 34.09 -19.22 -4.13
CA ILE A 581 33.18 -20.25 -4.68
C ILE A 581 32.96 -21.35 -3.64
N TYR A 582 31.99 -22.24 -3.87
CA TYR A 582 31.57 -23.23 -2.88
C TYR A 582 31.09 -22.62 -1.56
N VAL A 583 30.38 -21.49 -1.65
CA VAL A 583 29.68 -20.88 -0.53
C VAL A 583 28.17 -21.01 -0.72
N SER A 584 27.48 -21.46 0.31
CA SER A 584 26.02 -21.51 0.33
C SER A 584 25.43 -20.13 0.63
N TRP A 585 24.12 -19.99 0.42
CA TRP A 585 23.40 -18.78 0.85
C TRP A 585 23.61 -18.51 2.35
N ARG A 586 23.57 -19.56 3.18
CA ARG A 586 23.79 -19.45 4.63
C ARG A 586 25.19 -18.94 4.96
N ASP A 587 26.20 -19.37 4.20
CA ASP A 587 27.58 -18.90 4.36
C ASP A 587 27.73 -17.42 3.97
N ALA A 588 27.11 -17.02 2.86
CA ALA A 588 27.09 -15.65 2.38
C ALA A 588 26.38 -14.69 3.35
N THR A 589 25.23 -15.12 3.89
CA THR A 589 24.49 -14.40 4.93
C THR A 589 25.30 -14.28 6.22
N ALA A 590 25.96 -15.36 6.66
CA ALA A 590 26.84 -15.31 7.84
C ALA A 590 28.04 -14.37 7.66
N TYR A 591 28.61 -14.30 6.46
CA TYR A 591 29.67 -13.33 6.14
C TYR A 591 29.16 -11.89 6.26
N ALA A 592 27.97 -11.59 5.71
CA ALA A 592 27.37 -10.26 5.77
C ALA A 592 27.07 -9.81 7.21
N GLU A 593 26.58 -10.73 8.04
CA GLU A 593 26.32 -10.48 9.48
C GLU A 593 27.60 -10.22 10.25
N TRP A 594 28.64 -11.03 10.02
CA TRP A 594 29.94 -10.81 10.62
C TRP A 594 30.51 -9.44 10.22
N LEU A 595 30.42 -9.08 8.94
CA LEU A 595 30.90 -7.78 8.46
C LEU A 595 30.10 -6.61 9.06
N SER A 596 28.79 -6.79 9.25
CA SER A 596 27.96 -5.83 9.96
C SER A 596 28.45 -5.62 11.39
N GLY A 597 28.75 -6.71 12.10
CA GLY A 597 29.34 -6.66 13.43
C GLY A 597 30.72 -5.99 13.46
N GLN A 598 31.54 -6.19 12.42
CA GLN A 598 32.87 -5.59 12.32
C GLN A 598 32.85 -4.08 12.06
N THR A 599 31.84 -3.58 11.33
CA THR A 599 31.81 -2.19 10.83
C THR A 599 30.79 -1.32 11.55
N GLY A 600 29.82 -1.92 12.24
CA GLY A 600 28.64 -1.21 12.77
C GLY A 600 27.67 -0.73 11.69
N LYS A 601 27.83 -1.18 10.45
CA LYS A 601 26.95 -0.85 9.31
C LYS A 601 26.06 -2.04 8.99
N GLU A 602 24.92 -1.79 8.37
CA GLU A 602 23.98 -2.84 7.98
C GLU A 602 24.38 -3.46 6.63
N TYR A 603 25.20 -4.52 6.67
CA TYR A 603 25.56 -5.33 5.51
C TYR A 603 24.63 -6.54 5.36
N ARG A 604 24.23 -6.81 4.12
CA ARG A 604 23.36 -7.93 3.75
C ARG A 604 23.67 -8.42 2.33
N LEU A 605 22.98 -9.47 1.90
CA LEU A 605 22.88 -9.77 0.47
C LEU A 605 21.88 -8.78 -0.18
N PRO A 606 22.07 -8.42 -1.46
CA PRO A 606 21.07 -7.61 -2.16
C PRO A 606 19.75 -8.37 -2.24
N THR A 607 18.65 -7.63 -2.27
CA THR A 607 17.39 -8.17 -2.79
C THR A 607 17.57 -8.46 -4.27
N GLU A 608 16.71 -9.30 -4.81
CA GLU A 608 16.74 -9.57 -6.22
C GLU A 608 16.48 -8.33 -7.09
N ALA A 609 15.54 -7.48 -6.66
CA ALA A 609 15.24 -6.23 -7.33
C ALA A 609 16.44 -5.28 -7.36
N GLU A 610 17.14 -5.12 -6.23
CA GLU A 610 18.36 -4.31 -6.15
C GLU A 610 19.46 -4.84 -7.06
N TRP A 611 19.63 -6.17 -7.10
CA TRP A 611 20.63 -6.80 -7.97
C TRP A 611 20.36 -6.50 -9.44
N GLU A 612 19.12 -6.70 -9.90
CA GLU A 612 18.77 -6.45 -11.31
C GLU A 612 18.83 -4.98 -11.67
N TYR A 613 18.39 -4.10 -10.77
CA TYR A 613 18.49 -2.65 -10.94
C TYR A 613 19.95 -2.23 -11.16
N ALA A 614 20.85 -2.74 -10.31
CA ALA A 614 22.27 -2.49 -10.39
C ALA A 614 22.92 -3.12 -11.64
N ALA A 615 22.49 -4.33 -12.04
CA ALA A 615 22.96 -4.98 -13.26
C ALA A 615 22.59 -4.20 -14.52
N ARG A 616 21.39 -3.63 -14.58
CA ARG A 616 20.94 -2.81 -15.71
C ARG A 616 21.67 -1.49 -15.82
N ALA A 617 22.01 -0.86 -14.68
CA ALA A 617 22.69 0.43 -14.64
C ALA A 617 22.07 1.48 -15.58
N GLY A 618 20.73 1.58 -15.57
CA GLY A 618 19.95 2.50 -16.40
C GLY A 618 19.59 1.98 -17.80
N THR A 619 20.15 0.87 -18.25
CA THR A 619 19.82 0.27 -19.56
C THR A 619 18.52 -0.55 -19.52
N THR A 620 17.84 -0.65 -20.65
CA THR A 620 16.67 -1.52 -20.85
C THR A 620 16.99 -2.77 -21.67
N THR A 621 18.26 -2.95 -22.05
CA THR A 621 18.78 -4.04 -22.87
C THR A 621 19.05 -5.31 -22.04
N PRO A 622 19.30 -6.46 -22.71
CA PRO A 622 19.64 -7.71 -22.03
C PRO A 622 20.89 -7.60 -21.15
N PHE A 623 21.88 -6.78 -21.53
CA PHE A 623 23.11 -6.54 -20.77
C PHE A 623 23.31 -5.03 -20.57
N SER A 624 24.10 -4.66 -19.56
CA SER A 624 24.53 -3.26 -19.39
C SER A 624 25.43 -2.76 -20.53
N THR A 625 25.97 -3.67 -21.33
CA THR A 625 26.77 -3.40 -22.53
C THR A 625 25.91 -3.21 -23.78
N GLY A 626 24.58 -3.25 -23.65
CA GLY A 626 23.63 -3.17 -24.75
C GLY A 626 23.01 -4.52 -25.11
N SER A 627 22.68 -4.70 -26.39
CA SER A 627 22.04 -5.93 -26.91
C SER A 627 23.00 -7.12 -27.03
N CYS A 628 24.31 -6.87 -26.93
CA CYS A 628 25.36 -7.87 -27.10
C CYS A 628 26.34 -7.86 -25.94
N ILE A 629 26.99 -9.00 -25.72
CA ILE A 629 28.06 -9.17 -24.74
C ILE A 629 29.17 -10.02 -25.33
N SER A 630 30.42 -9.72 -24.97
CA SER A 630 31.60 -10.44 -25.44
C SER A 630 32.50 -10.87 -24.28
N THR A 631 33.40 -11.82 -24.52
CA THR A 631 34.27 -12.35 -23.46
C THR A 631 35.34 -11.37 -22.97
N SER A 632 35.53 -10.22 -23.63
CA SER A 632 36.35 -9.12 -23.12
C SER A 632 35.60 -8.27 -22.08
N GLN A 633 34.26 -8.37 -22.05
CA GLN A 633 33.39 -7.64 -21.12
C GLN A 633 32.90 -8.53 -19.97
N ALA A 634 32.78 -9.83 -20.20
CA ALA A 634 32.28 -10.80 -19.23
C ALA A 634 33.04 -12.13 -19.27
N ASN A 635 32.97 -12.91 -18.19
CA ASN A 635 33.55 -14.25 -18.15
C ASN A 635 32.44 -15.32 -18.25
N TYR A 636 32.36 -16.02 -19.38
CA TYR A 636 31.33 -17.03 -19.67
C TYR A 636 31.83 -18.05 -20.71
N TYR A 637 30.97 -18.99 -21.13
CA TYR A 637 31.27 -19.93 -22.20
C TYR A 637 31.26 -19.24 -23.58
N GLY A 638 32.43 -18.70 -23.95
CA GLY A 638 32.62 -17.84 -25.13
C GLY A 638 32.46 -18.48 -26.51
N ASN A 639 32.20 -19.80 -26.58
CA ASN A 639 31.99 -20.52 -27.85
C ASN A 639 30.55 -20.39 -28.37
N VAL A 640 29.66 -19.76 -27.60
CA VAL A 640 28.24 -19.59 -27.93
C VAL A 640 27.92 -18.11 -28.05
N ASP A 641 27.28 -17.76 -29.15
CA ASP A 641 26.79 -16.42 -29.43
C ASP A 641 25.49 -16.14 -28.68
N TYR A 642 25.17 -14.86 -28.47
CA TYR A 642 23.85 -14.42 -28.05
C TYR A 642 23.14 -13.75 -29.22
N ALA A 643 21.99 -14.27 -29.64
CA ALA A 643 21.08 -13.59 -30.57
C ALA A 643 21.74 -12.93 -31.82
N ASN A 644 22.67 -13.62 -32.48
CA ASN A 644 23.39 -13.16 -33.68
C ASN A 644 24.36 -11.97 -33.45
N CYS A 645 24.87 -11.80 -32.23
CA CYS A 645 25.92 -10.83 -31.91
C CYS A 645 27.30 -11.21 -32.48
N GLY A 646 27.46 -12.43 -32.99
CA GLY A 646 28.71 -13.03 -33.42
C GLY A 646 29.56 -13.51 -32.24
N ALA A 647 29.71 -14.83 -32.07
CA ALA A 647 30.61 -15.39 -31.06
C ALA A 647 32.06 -14.98 -31.36
N LYS A 648 32.61 -14.09 -30.54
CA LYS A 648 34.02 -13.71 -30.56
C LYS A 648 34.54 -13.78 -29.14
N GLY A 649 35.23 -14.85 -28.78
CA GLY A 649 35.76 -14.91 -27.43
C GLY A 649 36.50 -16.13 -26.97
N VAL A 650 37.15 -15.98 -25.82
CA VAL A 650 37.93 -17.01 -25.14
C VAL A 650 37.07 -17.67 -24.06
N TYR A 651 36.90 -18.98 -24.14
CA TYR A 651 36.40 -19.76 -23.00
C TYR A 651 37.54 -20.00 -22.00
N ARG A 652 37.47 -19.33 -20.84
CA ARG A 652 38.56 -19.36 -19.85
C ARG A 652 38.60 -20.62 -18.98
N GLY A 653 37.50 -21.38 -18.90
CA GLY A 653 37.44 -22.62 -18.10
C GLY A 653 37.54 -22.46 -16.58
N LYS A 654 37.59 -21.22 -16.07
CA LYS A 654 37.69 -20.87 -14.64
C LYS A 654 37.22 -19.43 -14.41
N THR A 655 37.06 -19.04 -13.14
CA THR A 655 36.79 -17.64 -12.77
C THR A 655 37.93 -16.70 -13.23
N VAL A 656 37.73 -15.40 -13.16
CA VAL A 656 38.79 -14.38 -13.26
C VAL A 656 38.91 -13.65 -11.91
N PRO A 657 40.03 -12.96 -11.62
CA PRO A 657 40.08 -12.05 -10.46
C PRO A 657 38.92 -11.05 -10.52
N ALA A 658 38.30 -10.77 -9.38
CA ALA A 658 37.21 -9.82 -9.30
C ALA A 658 37.75 -8.40 -9.58
N GLY A 659 37.00 -7.62 -10.37
CA GLY A 659 37.40 -6.30 -10.87
C GLY A 659 38.41 -6.33 -12.03
N SER A 660 38.55 -7.44 -12.75
CA SER A 660 39.53 -7.56 -13.86
C SER A 660 38.94 -7.32 -15.24
N LEU A 661 37.61 -7.35 -15.36
CA LEU A 661 36.88 -7.01 -16.58
C LEU A 661 36.23 -5.62 -16.43
N PRO A 662 35.82 -4.98 -17.54
CA PRO A 662 35.17 -3.67 -17.51
C PRO A 662 33.96 -3.63 -16.58
N ALA A 663 33.80 -2.50 -15.88
CA ALA A 663 32.62 -2.23 -15.08
C ALA A 663 31.42 -1.85 -15.97
N ASN A 664 30.21 -2.03 -15.43
CA ASN A 664 29.01 -1.41 -16.01
C ASN A 664 29.00 0.12 -15.79
N PRO A 665 28.03 0.87 -16.36
CA PRO A 665 27.96 2.32 -16.22
C PRO A 665 27.91 2.86 -14.79
N TRP A 666 27.64 2.02 -13.78
CA TRP A 666 27.65 2.40 -12.36
C TRP A 666 28.87 1.86 -11.61
N GLY A 667 29.95 1.49 -12.31
CA GLY A 667 31.21 1.09 -11.67
C GLY A 667 31.21 -0.32 -11.06
N LEU A 668 30.22 -1.16 -11.34
CA LEU A 668 30.14 -2.53 -10.85
C LEU A 668 30.79 -3.50 -11.84
N HIS A 669 31.70 -4.33 -11.35
CA HIS A 669 32.42 -5.30 -12.17
C HIS A 669 31.80 -6.70 -12.09
N GLU A 670 31.97 -7.47 -13.17
CA GLU A 670 31.53 -8.86 -13.32
C GLU A 670 30.06 -9.12 -12.93
N ILE A 671 29.18 -8.12 -13.01
CA ILE A 671 27.73 -8.30 -12.80
C ILE A 671 27.10 -9.24 -13.84
N HIS A 672 27.77 -9.38 -14.99
CA HIS A 672 27.49 -10.35 -16.05
C HIS A 672 28.60 -11.40 -16.09
N GLY A 673 28.32 -12.60 -15.60
CA GLY A 673 29.20 -13.78 -15.69
C GLY A 673 30.05 -14.00 -14.45
N ASN A 674 31.21 -14.65 -14.66
CA ASN A 674 32.15 -15.07 -13.62
C ASN A 674 31.57 -16.10 -12.63
N VAL A 675 30.72 -15.71 -11.67
CA VAL A 675 29.97 -16.62 -10.80
C VAL A 675 28.53 -16.17 -10.60
N TRP A 676 27.64 -17.11 -10.28
CA TRP A 676 26.29 -16.81 -9.82
C TRP A 676 26.37 -16.14 -8.46
N GLU A 677 25.52 -15.14 -8.25
CA GLU A 677 25.51 -14.37 -7.01
C GLU A 677 24.22 -14.59 -6.23
N TRP A 678 24.37 -14.98 -4.96
CA TRP A 678 23.25 -15.11 -4.05
C TRP A 678 22.58 -13.77 -3.75
N THR A 679 21.24 -13.75 -3.78
CA THR A 679 20.42 -12.65 -3.25
C THR A 679 19.71 -13.09 -1.96
N CYS A 680 19.21 -12.14 -1.17
CA CYS A 680 18.43 -12.45 0.03
C CYS A 680 16.98 -12.84 -0.27
N SER A 681 16.54 -12.75 -1.53
CA SER A 681 15.14 -12.97 -1.91
C SER A 681 14.81 -14.46 -2.07
N LEU A 682 13.60 -14.82 -1.67
CA LEU A 682 13.04 -16.14 -1.95
C LEU A 682 12.66 -16.23 -3.43
N TYR A 683 13.06 -17.31 -4.11
CA TYR A 683 12.63 -17.52 -5.49
C TYR A 683 11.14 -17.85 -5.54
N LYS A 684 10.43 -17.10 -6.38
CA LYS A 684 9.08 -17.37 -6.82
C LYS A 684 9.05 -17.32 -8.33
N ARG A 685 8.37 -18.30 -8.94
CA ARG A 685 8.21 -18.39 -10.39
C ARG A 685 7.56 -17.12 -10.96
N ASN A 686 6.58 -16.59 -10.24
CA ASN A 686 5.97 -15.30 -10.55
C ASN A 686 6.48 -14.27 -9.54
N TYR A 687 6.71 -13.05 -9.98
CA TYR A 687 6.97 -11.92 -9.10
C TYR A 687 5.71 -11.62 -8.27
N ASP A 688 5.83 -11.73 -6.94
CA ASP A 688 4.75 -11.55 -5.95
C ASP A 688 5.12 -10.54 -4.85
N GLY A 689 6.17 -9.75 -5.09
CA GLY A 689 6.77 -8.86 -4.12
C GLY A 689 7.93 -9.49 -3.34
N SER A 690 8.16 -10.81 -3.43
CA SER A 690 9.31 -11.47 -2.78
C SER A 690 10.66 -10.97 -3.27
N GLU A 691 10.71 -10.50 -4.52
CA GLU A 691 11.91 -9.94 -5.16
C GLU A 691 12.38 -8.63 -4.52
N LYS A 692 11.51 -7.93 -3.79
CA LYS A 692 11.78 -6.64 -3.12
C LYS A 692 12.19 -6.77 -1.66
N ARG A 693 12.22 -7.99 -1.11
CA ARG A 693 12.42 -8.21 0.33
C ARG A 693 13.38 -9.35 0.62
N CYS A 694 14.10 -9.21 1.72
CA CYS A 694 14.83 -10.32 2.31
C CYS A 694 13.87 -11.22 3.10
N THR A 695 14.08 -12.51 2.96
CA THR A 695 13.43 -13.58 3.74
C THR A 695 14.05 -13.71 5.14
N SER A 696 13.26 -14.19 6.11
CA SER A 696 13.78 -14.57 7.43
C SER A 696 14.77 -15.74 7.33
N LYS A 697 15.79 -15.72 8.20
CA LYS A 697 16.74 -16.84 8.33
C LYS A 697 15.95 -18.10 8.70
N GLY A 698 16.07 -19.15 7.90
CA GLY A 698 15.44 -20.45 8.18
C GLY A 698 14.32 -20.87 7.24
N ASP A 699 13.81 -20.00 6.36
CA ASP A 699 12.82 -20.46 5.36
C ASP A 699 13.47 -21.51 4.44
N GLY A 700 12.90 -22.71 4.39
CA GLY A 700 13.39 -23.86 3.62
C GLY A 700 13.27 -23.72 2.09
N GLY A 701 12.92 -22.52 1.60
CA GLY A 701 12.72 -22.26 0.18
C GLY A 701 14.02 -22.02 -0.60
N LYS A 702 13.94 -22.16 -1.93
CA LYS A 702 15.06 -21.87 -2.82
C LYS A 702 15.31 -20.36 -2.90
N ARG A 703 16.56 -19.94 -2.88
CA ARG A 703 16.97 -18.52 -2.95
C ARG A 703 17.34 -18.17 -4.38
N VAL A 704 17.08 -16.93 -4.76
CA VAL A 704 17.41 -16.46 -6.10
C VAL A 704 18.93 -16.33 -6.22
N ILE A 705 19.44 -16.74 -7.38
CA ILE A 705 20.78 -16.44 -7.86
C ILE A 705 20.70 -15.66 -9.17
N ARG A 706 21.62 -14.72 -9.36
CA ARG A 706 21.66 -13.81 -10.52
C ARG A 706 23.06 -13.74 -11.16
N GLY A 707 23.14 -13.35 -12.43
CA GLY A 707 24.39 -12.98 -13.12
C GLY A 707 25.04 -14.05 -14.02
N GLY A 708 24.67 -15.32 -13.91
CA GLY A 708 25.28 -16.38 -14.73
C GLY A 708 26.64 -16.81 -14.21
N GLY A 709 27.57 -17.22 -15.08
CA GLY A 709 28.91 -17.62 -14.62
C GLY A 709 29.83 -18.13 -15.72
N TRP A 710 31.09 -18.37 -15.38
CA TRP A 710 32.19 -18.65 -16.33
C TRP A 710 31.95 -19.81 -17.30
N LYS A 711 31.06 -20.75 -16.98
CA LYS A 711 30.74 -21.93 -17.81
C LYS A 711 29.39 -21.85 -18.53
N PHE A 712 28.61 -20.80 -18.32
CA PHE A 712 27.26 -20.68 -18.88
C PHE A 712 27.30 -19.93 -20.21
N THR A 713 26.31 -20.19 -21.07
CA THR A 713 26.11 -19.43 -22.30
C THR A 713 25.64 -18.00 -21.98
N PRO A 714 25.81 -17.03 -22.90
CA PRO A 714 25.46 -15.64 -22.64
C PRO A 714 23.98 -15.41 -22.30
N ARG A 715 23.08 -16.34 -22.65
CA ARG A 715 21.69 -16.39 -22.17
C ARG A 715 21.52 -16.13 -20.68
N TYR A 716 22.39 -16.76 -19.88
CA TYR A 716 22.32 -16.74 -18.42
C TYR A 716 22.95 -15.49 -17.81
N LEU A 717 23.63 -14.69 -18.63
CA LEU A 717 24.27 -13.45 -18.21
C LEU A 717 23.32 -12.25 -18.29
N ARG A 718 22.15 -12.38 -18.93
CA ARG A 718 21.20 -11.28 -19.07
C ARG A 718 20.78 -10.74 -17.70
N SER A 719 20.59 -9.43 -17.60
CA SER A 719 20.12 -8.75 -16.38
C SER A 719 18.83 -9.35 -15.85
N ALA A 720 17.89 -9.68 -16.74
CA ALA A 720 16.60 -10.28 -16.39
C ALA A 720 16.68 -11.76 -16.01
N ASN A 721 17.79 -12.44 -16.31
CA ASN A 721 17.88 -13.87 -16.05
C ASN A 721 17.98 -14.17 -14.56
N ARG A 722 17.27 -15.21 -14.14
CA ARG A 722 17.10 -15.62 -12.76
C ARG A 722 17.16 -17.13 -12.69
N ASP A 723 17.78 -17.64 -11.65
CA ASP A 723 17.69 -19.04 -11.28
C ASP A 723 17.62 -19.19 -9.76
N ARG A 724 17.66 -20.42 -9.26
CA ARG A 724 17.41 -20.74 -7.86
C ARG A 724 18.17 -21.97 -7.40
N PHE A 725 18.73 -21.87 -6.21
CA PHE A 725 19.31 -23.01 -5.50
C PHE A 725 18.76 -23.08 -4.07
N GLY A 726 18.79 -24.29 -3.50
CA GLY A 726 18.49 -24.50 -2.09
C GLY A 726 19.47 -23.73 -1.20
N SER A 727 19.00 -23.23 -0.06
CA SER A 727 19.81 -22.37 0.83
C SER A 727 21.11 -23.01 1.36
N GLY A 728 21.24 -24.34 1.33
CA GLY A 728 22.45 -25.07 1.70
C GLY A 728 23.29 -25.57 0.53
N GLU A 729 22.89 -25.34 -0.71
CA GLU A 729 23.68 -25.73 -1.88
C GLU A 729 24.92 -24.84 -1.99
N ALA A 730 26.08 -25.44 -2.22
CA ALA A 730 27.34 -24.74 -2.38
C ALA A 730 28.12 -25.41 -3.52
N ILE A 731 28.21 -24.74 -4.67
CA ILE A 731 28.86 -25.28 -5.88
C ILE A 731 29.99 -24.36 -6.35
N SER A 732 30.80 -24.85 -7.29
CA SER A 732 31.95 -24.10 -7.84
C SER A 732 31.58 -22.88 -8.68
N LEU A 733 30.31 -22.54 -8.73
CA LEU A 733 29.73 -21.50 -9.56
C LEU A 733 28.96 -20.49 -8.72
N THR A 734 28.80 -20.70 -7.41
CA THR A 734 28.05 -19.80 -6.54
C THR A 734 29.02 -19.03 -5.67
N GLY A 735 29.00 -17.71 -5.84
CA GLY A 735 29.58 -16.71 -4.96
C GLY A 735 28.49 -15.73 -4.52
N PHE A 736 28.87 -14.51 -4.16
CA PHE A 736 27.94 -13.45 -3.78
C PHE A 736 28.64 -12.08 -3.78
N ARG A 737 27.83 -11.02 -3.81
CA ARG A 737 28.25 -9.66 -3.47
C ARG A 737 27.39 -9.10 -2.35
N LEU A 738 27.85 -8.02 -1.74
CA LEU A 738 27.19 -7.39 -0.60
C LEU A 738 26.34 -6.20 -1.02
N ALA A 739 25.27 -5.96 -0.27
CA ALA A 739 24.56 -4.69 -0.21
C ALA A 739 24.71 -4.09 1.18
N ARG A 740 24.62 -2.76 1.28
CA ARG A 740 24.67 -2.00 2.53
C ARG A 740 23.67 -0.85 2.50
N ALA A 741 22.98 -0.58 3.61
CA ALA A 741 22.15 0.63 3.74
C ALA A 741 23.02 1.92 3.75
N LEU A 742 22.48 3.00 3.17
CA LEU A 742 23.13 4.32 3.02
C LEU A 742 22.74 5.34 4.09
#